data_AF-A0A954KZ32-F1
#
_entry.id   AF-A0A954KZ32-F1
#
_cell.length_a   1.000
_cell.length_b   1.000
_cell.length_c   1.000
_cell.angle_alpha   90.00
_cell.angle_beta   90.00
_cell.angle_gamma   90.00
#
_symmetry.space_group_name_H-M   'P 1'
#
loop_
_entity.id
_entity.type
_entity.pdbx_description
1 polymer ?
#
loop_
_entity_poly.entity_id
_entity_poly.type
_entity_poly.pdbx_seq_one_letter_code
_entity_poly.pdbx_strand_id
1 'polypeptide(L)'
;LEVPSLREPAGTLLSRCETWMRDAADPGAKQRHVMALSNRLRALEEGRAAGVELTDADKLQQWTHVSRMSACSRGTGSPNPRWMYRPGHAELTVPHERDYLYFNIPLRGDFEIECDVPVTAWSFSSLMVAGRWLGPIYTQSGFDSGVFRWQAPREQFLPPLTRSRHWMHYRAAVRDGSVTTYFNGRRVHSRTVPKTHDPWVAFRSNPRDRGSVRNVRITGAPVIPEVVELSEDIGLSQWYAYFEEPVGDVGDHWCMQNGELTAIQDGAVLHDTSLTRPGSDDSTRSFGWDERVLYYHRPILEEGVIQYEFLYEEGRTHVHPVLDRLAFLIGPSGILLHQITDGAWDRTGLSPANVFDEPENRRGPVVLPLKPGEWNQLALDVRGDVVSVVLNEIEVFRRTLEPGNNRTFGLFHFADQTAVRVRNITWKGNWPRQLPPIADQPLAGPDVEDVLTEFTTLASTFEHDFRTSGFSLDKFAVLRGTVGRELTATPEGLRASRIGTGNYQNATLAPSLTISGDFDVIAEYENFSASSDTTGACTIALLAVLNNSSRDEFFVARRHAPKEASPVDQIVQCAIVQRLPEGERRSYFVTEPMEENSGRLRLARRGETLYYLTAEYDSPNWILRGTHAISTDPVAADGLRLMTQIHQAGGSVSVVWKRLRVHAAGLSGPAVGGISVELAELNAQRDMLPVVLQQDFRRQPPTADQFYTWSVSTERITENGWVVAAAGSDSWTSAGAAAQTAINGDFDITVRFDPRQLALPRPDKHTQVYLQAEGSDPNQTQLNSILSLLPDGEVVATAQVRERGEQGEYYYRPIGHLGMPTVKRLRLARRGSTVAFLAASENDGPDQVIARYEFNALPIPPRSIRFMLHTGGEGRESVVDWQTISVHAENVVGAAGAGATGESATSQPPPGTMQPGQPVRPVPEKGLLESIFDLFR
;
A
#
# COMPACT_ATOMS: atom_id res chain seq x y z
N LEU A 1 11.09 -36.01 16.08
CA LEU A 1 11.46 -34.67 15.55
C LEU A 1 12.73 -34.13 16.18
N GLU A 2 12.88 -34.18 17.51
CA GLU A 2 14.08 -33.67 18.21
C GLU A 2 15.39 -34.31 17.70
N VAL A 3 15.46 -35.64 17.63
CA VAL A 3 16.57 -36.41 17.04
C VAL A 3 16.80 -35.97 15.57
N PRO A 4 17.96 -35.37 15.22
CA PRO A 4 18.18 -34.79 13.89
C PRO A 4 18.15 -35.79 12.72
N SER A 5 18.71 -36.99 12.92
CA SER A 5 18.81 -38.03 11.90
C SER A 5 17.46 -38.63 11.46
N LEU A 6 16.38 -38.38 12.21
CA LEU A 6 15.04 -38.85 11.89
C LEU A 6 14.18 -37.81 11.15
N ARG A 7 14.69 -36.59 10.92
CA ARG A 7 13.90 -35.48 10.34
C ARG A 7 13.59 -35.68 8.86
N GLU A 8 14.59 -35.96 8.02
CA GLU A 8 14.41 -36.20 6.59
C GLU A 8 13.55 -37.46 6.29
N PRO A 9 13.75 -38.62 6.97
CA PRO A 9 12.83 -39.75 6.87
C PRO A 9 11.38 -39.40 7.28
N ALA A 10 11.22 -38.65 8.39
CA ALA A 10 9.89 -38.22 8.83
C ALA A 10 9.24 -37.26 7.83
N GLY A 11 9.97 -36.28 7.28
CA GLY A 11 9.44 -35.35 6.27
C GLY A 11 9.04 -36.06 4.98
N THR A 12 9.82 -37.04 4.54
CA THR A 12 9.49 -37.89 3.39
C THR A 12 8.22 -38.71 3.62
N LEU A 13 8.04 -39.28 4.81
CA LEU A 13 6.83 -40.01 5.19
C LEU A 13 5.62 -39.08 5.30
N LEU A 14 5.76 -37.97 6.03
CA LEU A 14 4.72 -36.97 6.27
C LEU A 14 4.23 -36.34 4.96
N SER A 15 5.13 -36.05 4.01
CA SER A 15 4.74 -35.56 2.67
C SER A 15 3.89 -36.57 1.89
N ARG A 16 4.18 -37.87 1.98
CA ARG A 16 3.37 -38.92 1.34
C ARG A 16 2.00 -39.03 2.00
N CYS A 17 1.95 -38.94 3.33
CA CYS A 17 0.69 -38.93 4.07
C CYS A 17 -0.15 -37.66 3.80
N GLU A 18 0.46 -36.47 3.72
CA GLU A 18 -0.23 -35.24 3.30
C GLU A 18 -0.91 -35.41 1.94
N THR A 19 -0.25 -36.02 0.95
CA THR A 19 -0.86 -36.30 -0.36
C THR A 19 -2.06 -37.23 -0.22
N TRP A 20 -1.90 -38.39 0.43
CA TRP A 20 -2.96 -39.39 0.57
C TRP A 20 -4.21 -38.86 1.31
N MET A 21 -4.03 -38.05 2.36
CA MET A 21 -5.16 -37.51 3.13
C MET A 21 -5.87 -36.33 2.46
N ARG A 22 -5.26 -35.64 1.49
CA ARG A 22 -5.95 -34.56 0.74
C ARG A 22 -7.09 -35.10 -0.12
N ASP A 23 -7.02 -36.37 -0.50
CA ASP A 23 -8.05 -37.08 -1.27
C ASP A 23 -9.09 -37.78 -0.36
N ALA A 24 -8.93 -37.71 0.97
CA ALA A 24 -9.88 -38.29 1.92
C ALA A 24 -11.10 -37.38 2.14
N ALA A 25 -12.30 -37.96 2.14
CA ALA A 25 -13.55 -37.21 2.18
C ALA A 25 -13.86 -36.55 3.56
N ASP A 26 -13.27 -37.04 4.65
CA ASP A 26 -13.52 -36.56 6.02
C ASP A 26 -12.22 -36.43 6.86
N PRO A 27 -11.83 -35.20 7.28
CA PRO A 27 -10.67 -34.95 8.13
C PRO A 27 -10.96 -35.21 9.63
N GLY A 28 -11.23 -36.47 9.97
CA GLY A 28 -11.18 -36.94 11.35
C GLY A 28 -9.82 -36.68 12.01
N ALA A 29 -9.74 -36.75 13.35
CA ALA A 29 -8.59 -36.30 14.15
C ALA A 29 -7.21 -36.80 13.65
N LYS A 30 -7.13 -37.99 13.06
CA LYS A 30 -5.90 -38.54 12.43
C LYS A 30 -5.28 -37.60 11.39
N GLN A 31 -6.10 -36.96 10.54
CA GLN A 31 -5.62 -36.04 9.52
C GLN A 31 -5.07 -34.75 10.12
N ARG A 32 -5.73 -34.24 11.17
CA ARG A 32 -5.28 -33.06 11.93
C ARG A 32 -3.93 -33.32 12.59
N HIS A 33 -3.72 -34.48 13.22
CA HIS A 33 -2.43 -34.89 13.80
C HIS A 33 -1.29 -34.98 12.78
N VAL A 34 -1.53 -35.56 11.60
CA VAL A 34 -0.47 -35.65 10.57
C VAL A 34 -0.17 -34.29 9.94
N MET A 35 -1.19 -33.43 9.73
CA MET A 35 -0.97 -32.04 9.33
C MET A 35 -0.14 -31.29 10.39
N ALA A 36 -0.52 -31.37 11.67
CA ALA A 36 0.20 -30.79 12.79
C ALA A 36 1.70 -31.17 12.82
N LEU A 37 2.01 -32.45 12.63
CA LEU A 37 3.39 -32.95 12.56
C LEU A 37 4.15 -32.45 11.31
N SER A 38 3.48 -32.42 10.15
CA SER A 38 4.06 -31.95 8.88
C SER A 38 4.38 -30.46 8.91
N ASN A 39 3.47 -29.67 9.47
CA ASN A 39 3.62 -28.25 9.70
C ASN A 39 4.76 -27.98 10.70
N ARG A 40 4.75 -28.64 11.87
CA ARG A 40 5.76 -28.45 12.92
C ARG A 40 7.17 -28.86 12.49
N LEU A 41 7.31 -29.87 11.63
CA LEU A 41 8.61 -30.20 11.04
C LEU A 41 9.11 -29.07 10.13
N ARG A 42 8.29 -28.62 9.17
CA ARG A 42 8.67 -27.55 8.23
C ARG A 42 9.02 -26.25 8.98
N ALA A 43 8.20 -25.88 9.96
CA ALA A 43 8.45 -24.78 10.87
C ALA A 43 9.87 -24.81 11.49
N LEU A 44 10.28 -25.96 12.05
CA LEU A 44 11.61 -26.15 12.64
C LEU A 44 12.74 -26.12 11.60
N GLU A 45 12.47 -26.45 10.34
CA GLU A 45 13.41 -26.35 9.24
C GLU A 45 13.56 -24.90 8.75
N GLU A 46 12.46 -24.17 8.59
CA GLU A 46 12.44 -22.76 8.18
C GLU A 46 13.05 -21.83 9.23
N GLY A 47 12.74 -21.99 10.52
CA GLY A 47 13.37 -21.22 11.60
C GLY A 47 14.89 -21.44 11.66
N ARG A 48 15.33 -22.71 11.48
CA ARG A 48 16.76 -23.04 11.40
C ARG A 48 17.44 -22.43 10.17
N ALA A 49 16.77 -22.42 9.01
CA ALA A 49 17.28 -21.80 7.79
C ALA A 49 17.39 -20.27 7.91
N ALA A 50 16.48 -19.64 8.66
CA ALA A 50 16.51 -18.21 8.95
C ALA A 50 17.48 -17.81 10.09
N GLY A 51 18.03 -18.78 10.84
CA GLY A 51 18.85 -18.52 12.04
C GLY A 51 18.04 -17.95 13.22
N VAL A 52 16.71 -18.10 13.21
CA VAL A 52 15.79 -17.53 14.22
C VAL A 52 15.37 -18.61 15.20
N GLU A 53 15.54 -18.34 16.50
CA GLU A 53 14.98 -19.20 17.56
C GLU A 53 13.46 -19.00 17.64
N LEU A 54 12.71 -20.11 17.57
CA LEU A 54 11.26 -20.10 17.50
C LEU A 54 10.66 -20.20 18.90
N THR A 55 9.83 -19.23 19.29
CA THR A 55 9.13 -19.24 20.58
C THR A 55 7.68 -19.71 20.42
N ASP A 56 7.26 -20.66 21.27
CA ASP A 56 5.85 -21.01 21.48
C ASP A 56 5.05 -19.80 22.00
N ALA A 57 3.73 -19.82 21.78
CA ALA A 57 2.80 -18.69 21.97
C ALA A 57 2.77 -18.04 23.35
N ASP A 58 3.00 -18.83 24.40
CA ASP A 58 2.74 -18.47 25.80
C ASP A 58 3.68 -17.37 26.34
N LYS A 59 4.57 -16.86 25.49
CA LYS A 59 5.51 -15.77 25.77
C LYS A 59 5.14 -14.43 25.12
N LEU A 60 4.19 -14.38 24.19
CA LEU A 60 3.91 -13.14 23.45
C LEU A 60 2.88 -12.25 24.16
N GLN A 61 3.35 -11.45 25.13
CA GLN A 61 2.52 -10.69 26.10
C GLN A 61 1.32 -9.89 25.54
N GLN A 62 1.34 -9.48 24.27
CA GLN A 62 0.25 -8.72 23.64
C GLN A 62 -0.74 -9.53 22.82
N TRP A 63 -0.43 -10.78 22.44
CA TRP A 63 -1.34 -11.61 21.63
C TRP A 63 -1.42 -13.05 22.13
N THR A 64 -2.63 -13.55 22.30
CA THR A 64 -2.87 -14.88 22.88
C THR A 64 -3.67 -15.76 21.93
N HIS A 65 -3.30 -17.04 21.87
CA HIS A 65 -3.99 -18.00 21.03
C HIS A 65 -5.22 -18.60 21.73
N VAL A 66 -6.27 -18.86 20.97
CA VAL A 66 -7.53 -19.45 21.45
C VAL A 66 -8.08 -20.39 20.38
N SER A 67 -8.43 -21.63 20.73
CA SER A 67 -9.20 -22.53 19.86
C SER A 67 -10.67 -22.53 20.26
N ARG A 68 -11.58 -22.48 19.28
CA ARG A 68 -12.94 -22.99 19.49
C ARG A 68 -12.87 -24.52 19.60
N MET A 69 -12.80 -25.04 20.83
CA MET A 69 -12.93 -26.47 21.12
C MET A 69 -14.40 -26.83 21.40
N SER A 70 -14.81 -28.02 21.00
CA SER A 70 -16.12 -28.63 21.27
C SER A 70 -15.95 -30.03 21.87
N ALA A 71 -17.02 -30.56 22.46
CA ALA A 71 -17.06 -31.92 22.99
C ALA A 71 -16.61 -32.95 21.94
N CYS A 72 -17.07 -32.80 20.69
CA CYS A 72 -16.67 -33.64 19.57
C CYS A 72 -15.17 -33.51 19.26
N SER A 73 -14.67 -32.29 19.04
CA SER A 73 -13.28 -32.07 18.63
C SER A 73 -12.25 -32.43 19.71
N ARG A 74 -12.56 -32.17 21.00
CA ARG A 74 -11.75 -32.58 22.15
C ARG A 74 -11.85 -34.08 22.44
N GLY A 75 -13.05 -34.65 22.57
CA GLY A 75 -13.25 -36.07 22.87
C GLY A 75 -12.75 -37.02 21.76
N THR A 76 -12.84 -36.62 20.49
CA THR A 76 -12.21 -37.36 19.39
C THR A 76 -10.68 -37.34 19.42
N GLY A 77 -10.08 -36.40 20.17
CA GLY A 77 -8.64 -36.27 20.38
C GLY A 77 -7.93 -35.41 19.33
N SER A 78 -8.54 -34.31 18.88
CA SER A 78 -7.87 -33.35 17.99
C SER A 78 -6.68 -32.67 18.70
N PRO A 79 -5.56 -32.38 18.00
CA PRO A 79 -4.36 -31.85 18.63
C PRO A 79 -4.59 -30.45 19.22
N ASN A 80 -3.96 -30.12 20.35
CA ASN A 80 -3.98 -28.76 20.90
C ASN A 80 -3.29 -27.78 19.93
N PRO A 81 -3.80 -26.54 19.81
CA PRO A 81 -3.24 -25.53 18.91
C PRO A 81 -1.77 -25.23 19.22
N ARG A 82 -1.00 -24.80 18.21
CA ARG A 82 0.32 -24.19 18.40
C ARG A 82 0.60 -23.10 17.39
N TRP A 83 0.74 -21.88 17.88
CA TRP A 83 1.28 -20.76 17.13
C TRP A 83 2.76 -20.57 17.44
N MET A 84 3.53 -20.17 16.42
CA MET A 84 4.91 -19.72 16.54
C MET A 84 5.03 -18.25 16.18
N TYR A 85 6.08 -17.61 16.71
CA TYR A 85 6.30 -16.17 16.59
C TYR A 85 7.75 -15.85 16.31
N ARG A 86 7.96 -14.76 15.59
CA ARG A 86 9.22 -14.02 15.43
C ARG A 86 8.86 -12.53 15.26
N PRO A 87 9.80 -11.59 15.44
CA PRO A 87 9.51 -10.16 15.26
C PRO A 87 8.84 -9.90 13.90
N GLY A 88 7.63 -9.32 13.94
CA GLY A 88 6.86 -9.02 12.74
C GLY A 88 6.04 -10.16 12.12
N HIS A 89 6.01 -11.38 12.65
CA HIS A 89 5.32 -12.52 12.02
C HIS A 89 4.82 -13.58 13.01
N ALA A 90 3.61 -14.11 12.76
CA ALA A 90 3.01 -15.22 13.48
C ALA A 90 2.48 -16.31 12.51
N GLU A 91 2.51 -17.57 12.95
CA GLU A 91 2.09 -18.73 12.15
C GLU A 91 1.50 -19.86 13.01
N LEU A 92 0.30 -20.33 12.65
CA LEU A 92 -0.35 -21.50 13.19
C LEU A 92 0.28 -22.78 12.62
N THR A 93 1.16 -23.40 13.39
CA THR A 93 1.78 -24.68 13.03
C THR A 93 0.86 -25.85 13.32
N VAL A 94 0.14 -25.86 14.43
CA VAL A 94 -0.80 -26.95 14.76
C VAL A 94 -2.21 -26.37 14.82
N PRO A 95 -3.09 -26.70 13.86
CA PRO A 95 -4.50 -26.34 13.92
C PRO A 95 -5.31 -27.37 14.74
N HIS A 96 -6.32 -26.90 15.46
CA HIS A 96 -7.31 -27.73 16.18
C HIS A 96 -8.64 -27.72 15.44
N GLU A 97 -9.27 -26.54 15.35
CA GLU A 97 -10.48 -26.26 14.56
C GLU A 97 -10.49 -24.82 14.03
N ARG A 98 -11.14 -23.90 14.75
CA ARG A 98 -11.12 -22.48 14.44
C ARG A 98 -10.22 -21.84 15.47
N ASP A 99 -8.99 -21.61 15.02
CA ASP A 99 -7.92 -21.12 15.87
C ASP A 99 -7.76 -19.63 15.62
N TYR A 100 -7.71 -18.89 16.72
CA TYR A 100 -7.69 -17.44 16.76
C TYR A 100 -6.42 -16.97 17.47
N LEU A 101 -5.88 -15.85 17.01
CA LEU A 101 -4.82 -15.10 17.68
C LEU A 101 -5.39 -13.73 18.07
N TYR A 102 -5.81 -13.59 19.32
CA TYR A 102 -6.45 -12.40 19.87
C TYR A 102 -5.41 -11.37 20.31
N PHE A 103 -5.69 -10.09 20.07
CA PHE A 103 -5.01 -8.99 20.74
C PHE A 103 -5.53 -8.87 22.18
N ASN A 104 -4.63 -8.66 23.14
CA ASN A 104 -4.97 -8.71 24.56
C ASN A 104 -5.66 -7.43 25.10
N ILE A 105 -5.87 -6.42 24.26
CA ILE A 105 -6.51 -5.15 24.64
C ILE A 105 -7.84 -5.00 23.86
N PRO A 106 -8.98 -4.71 24.53
CA PRO A 106 -10.23 -4.43 23.84
C PRO A 106 -10.20 -3.03 23.23
N LEU A 107 -10.59 -2.89 21.96
CA LEU A 107 -10.59 -1.64 21.22
C LEU A 107 -12.01 -1.25 20.76
N ARG A 108 -12.40 0.01 20.98
CA ARG A 108 -13.58 0.67 20.40
C ARG A 108 -13.16 2.07 19.90
N GLY A 109 -14.06 2.82 19.27
CA GLY A 109 -13.76 4.15 18.73
C GLY A 109 -12.85 4.10 17.49
N ASP A 110 -12.02 5.12 17.29
CA ASP A 110 -11.31 5.31 16.02
C ASP A 110 -9.89 4.72 16.05
N PHE A 111 -9.68 3.65 15.27
CA PHE A 111 -8.40 2.96 15.11
C PHE A 111 -8.34 2.22 13.78
N GLU A 112 -7.15 1.84 13.34
CA GLU A 112 -6.97 1.02 12.16
C GLU A 112 -5.91 -0.06 12.36
N ILE A 113 -6.09 -1.17 11.67
CA ILE A 113 -5.22 -2.34 11.68
C ILE A 113 -4.74 -2.56 10.25
N GLU A 114 -3.42 -2.62 10.08
CA GLU A 114 -2.76 -3.00 8.83
C GLU A 114 -1.94 -4.26 9.04
N CYS A 115 -1.91 -5.15 8.05
CA CYS A 115 -1.11 -6.36 8.06
C CYS A 115 -0.96 -6.93 6.64
N ASP A 116 -0.09 -7.92 6.46
CA ASP A 116 -0.14 -8.78 5.28
C ASP A 116 -0.64 -10.19 5.67
N VAL A 117 -1.58 -10.73 4.90
CA VAL A 117 -2.07 -12.11 5.02
C VAL A 117 -1.72 -12.92 3.75
N PRO A 118 -1.47 -14.23 3.84
CA PRO A 118 -1.16 -15.05 2.69
C PRO A 118 -2.43 -15.43 1.93
N VAL A 119 -2.32 -15.47 0.60
CA VAL A 119 -3.42 -15.82 -0.33
C VAL A 119 -3.16 -17.08 -1.15
N THR A 120 -2.14 -17.85 -0.77
CA THR A 120 -1.76 -19.11 -1.39
C THR A 120 -1.32 -20.12 -0.31
N ALA A 121 -0.82 -21.29 -0.72
CA ALA A 121 -0.18 -22.30 0.14
C ALA A 121 -0.99 -22.86 1.33
N TRP A 122 -2.32 -22.65 1.37
CA TRP A 122 -3.20 -23.13 2.44
C TRP A 122 -2.77 -22.59 3.82
N SER A 123 -2.48 -21.29 3.88
CA SER A 123 -2.01 -20.59 5.09
C SER A 123 -2.94 -19.43 5.49
N PHE A 124 -4.16 -19.41 4.92
CA PHE A 124 -5.07 -18.26 4.98
C PHE A 124 -5.39 -17.81 6.41
N SER A 125 -5.49 -16.50 6.58
CA SER A 125 -6.00 -15.87 7.80
C SER A 125 -6.98 -14.75 7.47
N SER A 126 -8.02 -14.67 8.31
CA SER A 126 -9.06 -13.65 8.26
C SER A 126 -8.90 -12.71 9.46
N LEU A 127 -8.91 -11.39 9.24
CA LEU A 127 -8.87 -10.43 10.35
C LEU A 127 -10.30 -10.20 10.88
N MET A 128 -10.47 -10.36 12.19
CA MET A 128 -11.68 -10.05 12.95
C MET A 128 -11.57 -8.65 13.56
N VAL A 129 -12.56 -7.80 13.28
CA VAL A 129 -12.69 -6.46 13.86
C VAL A 129 -14.16 -6.22 14.19
N ALA A 130 -14.43 -5.73 15.40
CA ALA A 130 -15.77 -5.43 15.89
C ALA A 130 -16.77 -6.60 15.72
N GLY A 131 -16.40 -7.81 16.15
CA GLY A 131 -17.24 -9.01 16.09
C GLY A 131 -17.39 -9.70 14.75
N ARG A 132 -16.84 -9.16 13.65
CA ARG A 132 -16.94 -9.75 12.31
C ARG A 132 -15.55 -9.94 11.70
N TRP A 133 -15.30 -11.12 11.14
CA TRP A 133 -14.09 -11.41 10.36
C TRP A 133 -14.36 -11.37 8.87
N LEU A 134 -13.36 -10.93 8.11
CA LEU A 134 -13.31 -10.99 6.65
C LEU A 134 -11.97 -11.64 6.24
N GLY A 135 -11.93 -12.37 5.12
CA GLY A 135 -10.72 -13.00 4.61
C GLY A 135 -10.71 -13.16 3.09
N PRO A 136 -9.59 -12.88 2.40
CA PRO A 136 -9.46 -13.09 0.97
C PRO A 136 -9.43 -14.58 0.62
N ILE A 137 -10.04 -14.94 -0.51
CA ILE A 137 -10.08 -16.33 -1.00
C ILE A 137 -8.94 -16.58 -2.00
N TYR A 138 -8.50 -17.83 -2.16
CA TYR A 138 -7.35 -18.19 -3.01
C TYR A 138 -7.45 -17.73 -4.48
N THR A 139 -8.66 -17.63 -5.05
CA THR A 139 -8.88 -17.15 -6.43
C THR A 139 -8.74 -15.63 -6.56
N GLN A 140 -8.78 -14.91 -5.43
CA GLN A 140 -8.78 -13.44 -5.32
C GLN A 140 -9.93 -12.78 -6.12
N SER A 141 -11.02 -13.53 -6.30
CA SER A 141 -12.26 -13.10 -6.98
C SER A 141 -13.42 -12.88 -6.01
N GLY A 142 -13.13 -12.72 -4.72
CA GLY A 142 -14.13 -12.53 -3.66
C GLY A 142 -13.52 -12.61 -2.26
N PHE A 143 -14.38 -12.58 -1.25
CA PHE A 143 -14.01 -12.75 0.15
C PHE A 143 -15.03 -13.62 0.89
N ASP A 144 -14.56 -14.31 1.91
CA ASP A 144 -15.42 -14.93 2.92
C ASP A 144 -15.55 -13.98 4.12
N SER A 145 -16.73 -13.94 4.74
CA SER A 145 -16.96 -13.17 5.97
C SER A 145 -17.77 -13.96 6.99
N GLY A 146 -17.75 -13.57 8.26
CA GLY A 146 -18.52 -14.26 9.30
C GLY A 146 -18.31 -13.70 10.71
N VAL A 147 -18.85 -14.41 11.70
CA VAL A 147 -18.66 -14.17 13.13
C VAL A 147 -18.00 -15.40 13.77
N PHE A 148 -17.82 -15.44 15.09
CA PHE A 148 -17.19 -16.58 15.76
C PHE A 148 -17.94 -17.91 15.49
N ARG A 149 -19.28 -17.91 15.60
CA ARG A 149 -20.11 -19.11 15.35
C ARG A 149 -20.19 -19.54 13.88
N TRP A 150 -20.40 -18.63 12.92
CA TRP A 150 -20.79 -18.99 11.54
C TRP A 150 -20.12 -18.15 10.45
N GLN A 151 -20.11 -18.69 9.23
CA GLN A 151 -19.59 -18.06 8.00
C GLN A 151 -20.76 -17.68 7.08
N ALA A 152 -20.74 -16.47 6.54
CA ALA A 152 -21.69 -15.96 5.58
C ALA A 152 -21.46 -16.56 4.17
N PRO A 153 -22.47 -16.49 3.27
CA PRO A 153 -22.25 -16.72 1.85
C PRO A 153 -21.11 -15.85 1.31
N ARG A 154 -20.28 -16.44 0.45
CA ARG A 154 -19.11 -15.79 -0.17
C ARG A 154 -19.53 -14.63 -1.08
N GLU A 155 -18.95 -13.46 -0.84
CA GLU A 155 -19.14 -12.27 -1.68
C GLU A 155 -18.12 -12.25 -2.82
N GLN A 156 -18.52 -11.83 -4.03
CA GLN A 156 -17.65 -11.84 -5.23
C GLN A 156 -17.17 -10.45 -5.61
N PHE A 157 -15.93 -10.36 -6.10
CA PHE A 157 -15.37 -9.14 -6.67
C PHE A 157 -15.65 -9.07 -8.17
N LEU A 158 -16.32 -8.01 -8.61
CA LEU A 158 -16.54 -7.69 -10.02
C LEU A 158 -15.94 -6.30 -10.31
N PRO A 159 -14.84 -6.18 -11.08
CA PRO A 159 -13.95 -7.28 -11.51
C PRO A 159 -13.20 -7.91 -10.31
N PRO A 160 -12.54 -9.08 -10.48
CA PRO A 160 -11.61 -9.65 -9.50
C PRO A 160 -10.49 -8.69 -9.05
N LEU A 161 -9.72 -9.10 -8.04
CA LEU A 161 -8.47 -8.42 -7.68
C LEU A 161 -7.31 -8.81 -8.60
N THR A 162 -6.34 -7.92 -8.67
CA THR A 162 -5.00 -8.13 -9.23
C THR A 162 -4.27 -9.19 -8.41
N ARG A 163 -3.78 -10.23 -9.09
CA ARG A 163 -3.27 -11.43 -8.42
C ARG A 163 -1.97 -11.19 -7.65
N SER A 164 -2.10 -11.16 -6.32
CA SER A 164 -1.03 -11.35 -5.36
C SER A 164 -0.47 -12.78 -5.45
N ARG A 165 0.86 -12.93 -5.43
CA ARG A 165 1.52 -14.25 -5.54
C ARG A 165 1.62 -15.02 -4.23
N HIS A 166 1.86 -14.31 -3.13
CA HIS A 166 2.08 -14.92 -1.81
C HIS A 166 1.27 -14.18 -0.75
N TRP A 167 1.58 -12.90 -0.56
CA TRP A 167 0.99 -12.00 0.44
C TRP A 167 0.05 -10.99 -0.22
N MET A 168 -1.01 -10.63 0.49
CA MET A 168 -1.97 -9.58 0.17
C MET A 168 -1.99 -8.61 1.35
N HIS A 169 -1.85 -7.32 1.07
CA HIS A 169 -1.97 -6.28 2.09
C HIS A 169 -3.43 -6.12 2.50
N TYR A 170 -3.68 -6.02 3.80
CA TYR A 170 -5.00 -5.99 4.41
C TYR A 170 -5.05 -4.82 5.40
N ARG A 171 -5.94 -3.86 5.16
CA ARG A 171 -6.28 -2.79 6.09
C ARG A 171 -7.74 -2.86 6.53
N ALA A 172 -7.98 -2.67 7.82
CA ALA A 172 -9.30 -2.41 8.39
C ALA A 172 -9.25 -1.11 9.19
N ALA A 173 -9.93 -0.08 8.69
CA ALA A 173 -10.08 1.20 9.38
C ALA A 173 -11.44 1.25 10.08
N VAL A 174 -11.44 1.45 11.40
CA VAL A 174 -12.60 1.75 12.23
C VAL A 174 -12.61 3.25 12.47
N ARG A 175 -13.56 3.97 11.86
CA ARG A 175 -13.71 5.43 12.01
C ARG A 175 -15.18 5.85 11.93
N ASP A 176 -15.57 6.85 12.72
CA ASP A 176 -16.91 7.46 12.71
C ASP A 176 -18.07 6.45 12.88
N GLY A 177 -17.84 5.38 13.65
CA GLY A 177 -18.83 4.31 13.84
C GLY A 177 -19.00 3.39 12.61
N SER A 178 -18.00 3.30 11.75
CA SER A 178 -17.95 2.37 10.61
C SER A 178 -16.66 1.55 10.59
N VAL A 179 -16.71 0.32 10.06
CA VAL A 179 -15.50 -0.41 9.61
C VAL A 179 -15.48 -0.37 8.09
N THR A 180 -14.36 0.04 7.50
CA THR A 180 -14.07 -0.13 6.07
C THR A 180 -12.84 -1.01 5.89
N THR A 181 -12.95 -2.01 5.02
CA THR A 181 -11.92 -3.02 4.76
C THR A 181 -11.35 -2.84 3.36
N TYR A 182 -10.01 -2.94 3.25
CA TYR A 182 -9.25 -2.76 2.01
C TYR A 182 -8.31 -3.94 1.80
N PHE A 183 -8.29 -4.48 0.58
CA PHE A 183 -7.31 -5.49 0.13
C PHE A 183 -6.44 -4.89 -0.97
N ASN A 184 -5.13 -4.82 -0.77
CA ASN A 184 -4.17 -4.15 -1.66
C ASN A 184 -4.63 -2.74 -2.09
N GLY A 185 -5.13 -1.90 -1.18
CA GLY A 185 -5.67 -0.58 -1.52
C GLY A 185 -7.04 -0.56 -2.20
N ARG A 186 -7.68 -1.70 -2.51
CA ARG A 186 -9.09 -1.68 -2.96
C ARG A 186 -10.01 -1.78 -1.77
N ARG A 187 -10.87 -0.78 -1.56
CA ARG A 187 -12.04 -0.89 -0.65
C ARG A 187 -12.91 -2.06 -1.10
N VAL A 188 -13.00 -3.10 -0.28
CA VAL A 188 -13.73 -4.36 -0.56
C VAL A 188 -15.04 -4.50 0.21
N HIS A 189 -15.12 -3.94 1.43
CA HIS A 189 -16.31 -3.99 2.27
C HIS A 189 -16.39 -2.73 3.14
N SER A 190 -17.60 -2.34 3.54
CA SER A 190 -17.82 -1.26 4.51
C SER A 190 -19.15 -1.49 5.21
N ARG A 191 -19.18 -1.33 6.53
CA ARG A 191 -20.35 -1.54 7.39
C ARG A 191 -20.38 -0.53 8.52
N THR A 192 -21.57 -0.18 9.00
CA THR A 192 -21.72 0.48 10.29
C THR A 192 -21.37 -0.47 11.43
N VAL A 193 -21.04 0.11 12.57
CA VAL A 193 -20.83 -0.58 13.85
C VAL A 193 -21.69 0.13 14.89
N PRO A 194 -22.48 -0.58 15.70
CA PRO A 194 -23.13 0.06 16.85
C PRO A 194 -22.06 0.64 17.79
N LYS A 195 -22.40 1.71 18.53
CA LYS A 195 -21.49 2.38 19.49
C LYS A 195 -20.83 1.37 20.45
N THR A 196 -21.56 0.33 20.78
CA THR A 196 -21.18 -0.78 21.63
C THR A 196 -21.21 -2.07 20.83
N HIS A 197 -20.09 -2.79 20.85
CA HIS A 197 -19.84 -3.98 20.02
C HIS A 197 -18.74 -4.82 20.68
N ASP A 198 -18.57 -6.07 20.21
CA ASP A 198 -17.40 -6.89 20.54
C ASP A 198 -16.10 -6.11 20.29
N PRO A 199 -15.32 -5.75 21.32
CA PRO A 199 -14.14 -4.91 21.16
C PRO A 199 -12.89 -5.71 20.76
N TRP A 200 -12.99 -7.03 20.59
CA TRP A 200 -11.82 -7.88 20.39
C TRP A 200 -11.34 -7.89 18.93
N VAL A 201 -10.03 -7.82 18.77
CA VAL A 201 -9.32 -7.96 17.50
C VAL A 201 -8.66 -9.34 17.47
N ALA A 202 -8.79 -10.08 16.36
CA ALA A 202 -8.15 -11.39 16.24
C ALA A 202 -7.83 -11.79 14.80
N PHE A 203 -6.78 -12.59 14.58
CA PHE A 203 -6.59 -13.32 13.33
C PHE A 203 -7.16 -14.73 13.45
N ARG A 204 -8.04 -15.11 12.53
CA ARG A 204 -8.73 -16.41 12.49
C ARG A 204 -8.13 -17.30 11.40
N SER A 205 -7.88 -18.57 11.73
CA SER A 205 -7.62 -19.65 10.76
C SER A 205 -8.77 -20.66 10.67
N ASN A 206 -8.68 -21.57 9.69
CA ASN A 206 -9.61 -22.70 9.49
C ASN A 206 -8.91 -24.02 9.87
N PRO A 207 -9.65 -25.12 10.10
CA PRO A 207 -9.07 -26.41 10.55
C PRO A 207 -8.09 -27.06 9.58
N ARG A 208 -7.97 -26.54 8.35
CA ARG A 208 -7.15 -27.05 7.26
C ARG A 208 -6.05 -26.07 6.82
N ASP A 209 -6.01 -24.87 7.42
CA ASP A 209 -5.11 -23.79 7.03
C ASP A 209 -4.01 -23.57 8.08
N ARG A 210 -2.80 -23.24 7.61
CA ARG A 210 -1.61 -22.91 8.41
C ARG A 210 -1.60 -21.43 8.77
N GLY A 211 -2.70 -20.92 9.32
CA GLY A 211 -3.00 -19.48 9.43
C GLY A 211 -1.81 -18.60 9.81
N SER A 212 -1.43 -17.67 8.94
CA SER A 212 -0.26 -16.82 9.14
C SER A 212 -0.54 -15.35 8.85
N VAL A 213 0.18 -14.46 9.55
CA VAL A 213 0.11 -13.01 9.38
C VAL A 213 1.47 -12.37 9.67
N ARG A 214 1.77 -11.25 9.01
CA ARG A 214 2.95 -10.42 9.28
C ARG A 214 2.63 -8.93 9.26
N ASN A 215 3.57 -8.11 9.75
CA ASN A 215 3.51 -6.65 9.70
C ASN A 215 2.23 -6.06 10.31
N VAL A 216 1.72 -6.67 11.40
CA VAL A 216 0.50 -6.28 12.10
C VAL A 216 0.74 -5.00 12.90
N ARG A 217 0.27 -3.88 12.36
CA ARG A 217 0.33 -2.55 12.98
C ARG A 217 -1.06 -2.13 13.40
N ILE A 218 -1.23 -1.74 14.66
CA ILE A 218 -2.46 -1.13 15.17
C ILE A 218 -2.16 0.34 15.45
N THR A 219 -2.92 1.24 14.85
CA THR A 219 -2.69 2.70 14.90
C THR A 219 -4.00 3.47 15.12
N GLY A 220 -3.90 4.74 15.56
CA GLY A 220 -5.05 5.61 15.83
C GLY A 220 -5.20 5.95 17.32
N ALA A 221 -6.41 6.25 17.76
CA ALA A 221 -6.73 6.68 19.12
C ALA A 221 -7.94 5.90 19.69
N PRO A 222 -7.84 4.56 19.83
CA PRO A 222 -8.95 3.74 20.30
C PRO A 222 -9.38 4.09 21.73
N VAL A 223 -10.69 4.05 21.95
CA VAL A 223 -11.29 4.01 23.28
C VAL A 223 -11.16 2.57 23.80
N ILE A 224 -10.26 2.38 24.76
CA ILE A 224 -10.12 1.12 25.49
C ILE A 224 -11.13 1.14 26.65
N PRO A 225 -12.17 0.29 26.64
CA PRO A 225 -13.20 0.31 27.68
C PRO A 225 -12.66 -0.17 29.05
N GLU A 226 -13.31 0.23 30.14
CA GLU A 226 -13.07 -0.35 31.46
C GLU A 226 -13.86 -1.65 31.68
N VAL A 227 -15.05 -1.74 31.07
CA VAL A 227 -15.98 -2.87 31.16
C VAL A 227 -16.44 -3.27 29.76
N VAL A 228 -16.51 -4.56 29.49
CA VAL A 228 -17.10 -5.14 28.27
C VAL A 228 -18.43 -5.80 28.63
N GLU A 229 -19.51 -5.42 27.95
CA GLU A 229 -20.82 -6.07 28.03
C GLU A 229 -20.79 -7.36 27.19
N LEU A 230 -21.07 -8.51 27.80
CA LEU A 230 -21.02 -9.81 27.13
C LEU A 230 -22.42 -10.26 26.64
N SER A 231 -23.49 -9.77 27.25
CA SER A 231 -24.90 -10.09 26.92
C SER A 231 -25.60 -9.04 26.04
N GLU A 232 -24.85 -8.14 25.40
CA GLU A 232 -25.41 -7.00 24.64
C GLU A 232 -25.86 -7.37 23.22
N ASP A 233 -25.18 -8.32 22.57
CA ASP A 233 -25.60 -8.83 21.26
C ASP A 233 -26.75 -9.83 21.42
N ILE A 234 -27.93 -9.46 20.93
CA ILE A 234 -29.14 -10.29 20.90
C ILE A 234 -28.88 -11.61 20.14
N GLY A 235 -28.09 -11.58 19.07
CA GLY A 235 -27.69 -12.77 18.32
C GLY A 235 -26.60 -13.59 19.03
N LEU A 236 -26.16 -13.19 20.22
CA LEU A 236 -25.13 -13.84 21.04
C LEU A 236 -23.83 -14.16 20.28
N SER A 237 -23.45 -13.45 19.22
CA SER A 237 -22.46 -13.91 18.20
C SER A 237 -21.08 -14.29 18.73
N GLN A 238 -20.74 -13.79 19.93
CA GLN A 238 -19.51 -14.05 20.69
C GLN A 238 -19.58 -15.23 21.67
N TRP A 239 -20.71 -15.93 21.72
CA TRP A 239 -20.93 -17.13 22.53
C TRP A 239 -21.05 -18.37 21.64
N TYR A 240 -20.65 -19.53 22.17
CA TYR A 240 -20.80 -20.81 21.48
C TYR A 240 -21.11 -21.97 22.45
N ALA A 241 -21.95 -22.88 21.98
CA ALA A 241 -22.27 -24.14 22.63
C ALA A 241 -21.09 -25.12 22.59
N TYR A 242 -20.77 -25.77 23.72
CA TYR A 242 -19.73 -26.80 23.77
C TYR A 242 -20.15 -28.13 23.14
N PHE A 243 -21.42 -28.51 23.33
CA PHE A 243 -22.02 -29.73 22.79
C PHE A 243 -22.68 -29.50 21.41
N GLU A 244 -22.36 -28.35 20.79
CA GLU A 244 -22.72 -27.96 19.42
C GLU A 244 -24.23 -27.75 19.19
N GLU A 245 -25.02 -27.55 20.26
CA GLU A 245 -26.42 -27.14 20.17
C GLU A 245 -26.62 -25.75 19.50
N PRO A 246 -27.82 -25.46 18.93
CA PRO A 246 -28.14 -24.15 18.38
C PRO A 246 -28.04 -23.01 19.41
N VAL A 247 -27.65 -21.83 18.94
CA VAL A 247 -27.45 -20.63 19.77
C VAL A 247 -27.79 -19.37 18.95
N GLY A 248 -28.62 -18.51 19.53
CA GLY A 248 -28.83 -17.12 19.12
C GLY A 248 -30.23 -16.80 18.58
N ASP A 249 -30.85 -17.72 17.83
CA ASP A 249 -32.18 -17.48 17.25
C ASP A 249 -33.31 -17.82 18.23
N VAL A 250 -34.50 -17.21 18.05
CA VAL A 250 -35.62 -17.41 18.98
C VAL A 250 -36.20 -18.83 18.85
N GLY A 251 -35.93 -19.66 19.85
CA GLY A 251 -36.26 -21.09 19.84
C GLY A 251 -35.05 -22.01 19.78
N ASP A 252 -33.84 -21.46 19.60
CA ASP A 252 -32.60 -22.17 19.90
C ASP A 252 -32.50 -22.51 21.39
N HIS A 253 -31.67 -23.51 21.73
CA HIS A 253 -31.45 -23.92 23.12
C HIS A 253 -30.99 -22.75 24.00
N TRP A 254 -30.03 -21.96 23.50
CA TRP A 254 -29.55 -20.72 24.11
C TRP A 254 -29.94 -19.52 23.26
N CYS A 255 -30.75 -18.59 23.78
CA CYS A 255 -31.14 -17.38 23.04
C CYS A 255 -31.36 -16.17 23.97
N MET A 256 -31.47 -14.97 23.39
CA MET A 256 -31.81 -13.75 24.13
C MET A 256 -33.31 -13.47 24.03
N GLN A 257 -33.98 -13.35 25.17
CA GLN A 257 -35.40 -13.06 25.28
C GLN A 257 -35.63 -11.89 26.25
N ASN A 258 -36.26 -10.81 25.79
CA ASN A 258 -36.59 -9.63 26.61
C ASN A 258 -35.41 -8.96 27.35
N GLY A 259 -34.17 -9.14 26.86
CA GLY A 259 -32.94 -8.65 27.51
C GLY A 259 -32.29 -9.63 28.48
N GLU A 260 -32.84 -10.84 28.62
CA GLU A 260 -32.26 -11.95 29.39
C GLU A 260 -31.70 -13.01 28.44
N LEU A 261 -30.55 -13.59 28.78
CA LEU A 261 -30.03 -14.82 28.19
C LEU A 261 -30.77 -15.99 28.84
N THR A 262 -31.46 -16.78 28.03
CA THR A 262 -32.25 -17.93 28.49
C THR A 262 -31.73 -19.25 27.93
N ALA A 263 -31.98 -20.34 28.66
CA ALA A 263 -31.87 -21.69 28.13
C ALA A 263 -33.14 -22.50 28.41
N ILE A 264 -33.57 -23.28 27.43
CA ILE A 264 -34.77 -24.12 27.50
C ILE A 264 -34.42 -25.44 28.23
N GLN A 265 -35.37 -25.98 29.01
CA GLN A 265 -35.25 -27.32 29.59
C GLN A 265 -35.71 -28.36 28.55
N ASP A 266 -34.84 -29.31 28.22
CA ASP A 266 -35.08 -30.33 27.19
C ASP A 266 -36.12 -31.35 27.68
N GLY A 267 -37.39 -31.01 27.50
CA GLY A 267 -38.54 -31.70 28.09
C GLY A 267 -39.75 -30.81 28.40
N ALA A 268 -39.62 -29.47 28.27
CA ALA A 268 -40.62 -28.48 28.67
C ALA A 268 -41.89 -28.38 27.78
N VAL A 269 -42.46 -29.52 27.36
CA VAL A 269 -43.92 -29.64 27.15
C VAL A 269 -44.46 -30.66 28.15
N LEU A 270 -44.43 -30.29 29.44
CA LEU A 270 -45.31 -30.84 30.49
C LEU A 270 -45.22 -30.03 31.81
N HIS A 271 -45.67 -28.78 31.76
CA HIS A 271 -46.15 -28.06 32.95
C HIS A 271 -47.63 -27.68 32.83
N ASP A 272 -48.42 -28.57 32.22
CA ASP A 272 -49.84 -28.68 32.52
C ASP A 272 -49.99 -29.59 33.75
N THR A 273 -50.60 -29.09 34.82
CA THR A 273 -50.89 -29.85 36.04
C THR A 273 -52.05 -30.84 35.89
N SER A 274 -52.49 -31.11 34.66
CA SER A 274 -53.44 -32.16 34.31
C SER A 274 -52.98 -32.92 33.06
N LEU A 275 -52.47 -34.16 33.25
CA LEU A 275 -52.57 -35.24 32.25
C LEU A 275 -52.08 -36.57 32.84
N THR A 276 -52.92 -37.22 33.64
CA THR A 276 -52.78 -38.66 33.89
C THR A 276 -52.94 -39.43 32.58
N ARG A 277 -51.84 -39.94 32.00
CA ARG A 277 -51.89 -41.04 31.02
C ARG A 277 -51.92 -42.38 31.77
N PRO A 278 -53.07 -43.09 31.83
CA PRO A 278 -53.10 -44.44 32.36
C PRO A 278 -52.40 -45.39 31.37
N GLY A 279 -51.41 -46.15 31.83
CA GLY A 279 -50.87 -47.30 31.08
C GLY A 279 -49.35 -47.38 30.90
N SER A 280 -48.57 -46.38 31.31
CA SER A 280 -47.10 -46.46 31.34
C SER A 280 -46.57 -46.40 32.77
N ASP A 281 -46.33 -47.56 33.37
CA ASP A 281 -45.67 -47.70 34.68
C ASP A 281 -44.14 -47.53 34.54
N ASP A 282 -43.73 -46.41 33.93
CA ASP A 282 -42.32 -46.01 33.82
C ASP A 282 -41.97 -45.08 34.98
N SER A 283 -41.96 -45.67 36.18
CA SER A 283 -41.35 -45.09 37.38
C SER A 283 -39.81 -45.11 37.33
N THR A 284 -39.23 -45.40 36.15
CA THR A 284 -37.79 -45.55 35.90
C THR A 284 -37.18 -44.47 35.01
N ARG A 285 -37.93 -43.39 34.72
CA ARG A 285 -37.35 -42.11 34.26
C ARG A 285 -36.46 -41.50 35.33
N SER A 286 -35.24 -42.02 35.40
CA SER A 286 -34.12 -41.34 36.03
C SER A 286 -33.92 -40.01 35.34
N PHE A 287 -33.72 -38.94 36.11
CA PHE A 287 -33.14 -37.72 35.55
C PHE A 287 -31.83 -38.06 34.86
N GLY A 288 -31.59 -37.39 33.75
CA GLY A 288 -30.31 -37.43 33.08
C GLY A 288 -29.28 -36.63 33.86
N TRP A 289 -28.13 -36.50 33.21
CA TRP A 289 -27.12 -35.52 33.56
C TRP A 289 -26.72 -34.89 32.23
N ASP A 290 -27.68 -34.23 31.59
CA ASP A 290 -27.53 -33.66 30.25
C ASP A 290 -26.76 -32.32 30.34
N GLU A 291 -25.43 -32.44 30.40
CA GLU A 291 -24.49 -31.34 30.48
C GLU A 291 -24.68 -30.36 29.30
N ARG A 292 -25.01 -29.09 29.55
CA ARG A 292 -24.98 -28.02 28.51
C ARG A 292 -24.16 -26.84 28.97
N VAL A 293 -23.28 -26.35 28.10
CA VAL A 293 -22.35 -25.24 28.39
C VAL A 293 -22.34 -24.24 27.23
N LEU A 294 -22.60 -22.97 27.55
CA LEU A 294 -22.38 -21.84 26.66
C LEU A 294 -21.13 -21.07 27.07
N TYR A 295 -20.07 -21.14 26.25
CA TYR A 295 -18.82 -20.41 26.47
C TYR A 295 -18.81 -19.05 25.77
N TYR A 296 -18.17 -18.06 26.39
CA TYR A 296 -17.75 -16.82 25.72
C TYR A 296 -16.43 -17.05 24.97
N HIS A 297 -16.31 -16.49 23.76
CA HIS A 297 -15.21 -16.78 22.82
C HIS A 297 -13.78 -16.39 23.26
N ARG A 298 -13.60 -15.45 24.19
CA ARG A 298 -12.29 -15.03 24.72
C ARG A 298 -12.13 -15.50 26.17
N PRO A 299 -11.08 -16.26 26.51
CA PRO A 299 -10.79 -16.66 27.90
C PRO A 299 -10.35 -15.50 28.79
N ILE A 300 -10.36 -15.68 30.12
CA ILE A 300 -9.89 -14.67 31.08
C ILE A 300 -8.35 -14.70 31.15
N LEU A 301 -7.70 -13.83 30.37
CA LEU A 301 -6.24 -13.81 30.20
C LEU A 301 -5.54 -12.90 31.22
N GLU A 302 -6.03 -11.67 31.36
CA GLU A 302 -5.65 -10.74 32.43
C GLU A 302 -6.40 -11.04 33.75
N GLU A 303 -5.92 -10.50 34.86
CA GLU A 303 -6.73 -10.46 36.08
C GLU A 303 -8.02 -9.69 35.84
N GLY A 304 -9.14 -10.18 36.36
CA GLY A 304 -10.42 -9.53 36.10
C GLY A 304 -11.60 -10.14 36.82
N VAL A 305 -12.69 -9.39 36.82
CA VAL A 305 -13.99 -9.80 37.36
C VAL A 305 -14.97 -9.97 36.21
N ILE A 306 -15.61 -11.14 36.11
CA ILE A 306 -16.83 -11.31 35.34
C ILE A 306 -18.01 -11.36 36.32
N GLN A 307 -19.00 -10.49 36.11
CA GLN A 307 -20.16 -10.34 36.98
C GLN A 307 -21.46 -10.46 36.17
N TYR A 308 -22.46 -11.15 36.71
CA TYR A 308 -23.80 -11.26 36.12
C TYR A 308 -24.88 -11.42 37.18
N GLU A 309 -26.15 -11.29 36.78
CA GLU A 309 -27.30 -11.67 37.60
C GLU A 309 -27.97 -12.93 37.03
N PHE A 310 -28.40 -13.85 37.89
CA PHE A 310 -29.19 -15.02 37.51
C PHE A 310 -30.44 -15.16 38.38
N LEU A 311 -31.53 -15.70 37.81
CA LEU A 311 -32.70 -16.08 38.60
C LEU A 311 -32.45 -17.45 39.24
N TYR A 312 -32.77 -17.59 40.53
CA TYR A 312 -32.73 -18.87 41.23
C TYR A 312 -34.13 -19.33 41.63
N GLU A 313 -34.56 -20.46 41.07
CA GLU A 313 -35.74 -21.21 41.52
C GLU A 313 -35.36 -22.69 41.69
N GLU A 314 -35.47 -23.19 42.93
CA GLU A 314 -35.06 -24.55 43.28
C GLU A 314 -35.79 -25.60 42.43
N GLY A 315 -35.01 -26.45 41.73
CA GLY A 315 -35.54 -27.47 40.82
C GLY A 315 -36.23 -26.95 39.55
N ARG A 316 -36.08 -25.66 39.20
CA ARG A 316 -36.74 -25.05 38.03
C ARG A 316 -35.83 -24.15 37.20
N THR A 317 -35.13 -23.21 37.83
CA THR A 317 -34.26 -22.25 37.14
C THR A 317 -32.95 -22.09 37.91
N HIS A 318 -31.84 -22.47 37.27
CA HIS A 318 -30.52 -22.34 37.84
C HIS A 318 -29.46 -22.27 36.74
N VAL A 319 -28.30 -21.73 37.08
CA VAL A 319 -27.12 -21.70 36.23
C VAL A 319 -25.87 -21.71 37.12
N HIS A 320 -24.79 -22.25 36.59
CA HIS A 320 -23.52 -22.34 37.28
C HIS A 320 -22.42 -21.69 36.41
N PRO A 321 -21.49 -20.92 37.00
CA PRO A 321 -20.34 -20.42 36.26
C PRO A 321 -19.38 -21.57 35.92
N VAL A 322 -18.63 -21.43 34.83
CA VAL A 322 -17.53 -22.35 34.49
C VAL A 322 -16.26 -21.60 34.08
N LEU A 323 -15.12 -22.26 34.27
CA LEU A 323 -13.81 -21.87 33.73
C LEU A 323 -13.13 -23.10 33.10
N ASP A 324 -12.93 -23.08 31.78
CA ASP A 324 -12.72 -24.32 30.98
C ASP A 324 -13.79 -25.37 31.36
N ARG A 325 -13.45 -26.66 31.45
CA ARG A 325 -14.41 -27.72 31.81
C ARG A 325 -14.71 -27.83 33.32
N LEU A 326 -14.37 -26.82 34.14
CA LEU A 326 -14.69 -26.81 35.57
C LEU A 326 -15.90 -25.91 35.86
N ALA A 327 -17.04 -26.52 36.22
CA ALA A 327 -18.23 -25.83 36.69
C ALA A 327 -18.29 -25.77 38.22
N PHE A 328 -18.71 -24.63 38.77
CA PHE A 328 -18.92 -24.44 40.21
C PHE A 328 -20.42 -24.58 40.49
N LEU A 329 -20.86 -25.78 40.88
CA LEU A 329 -22.25 -26.08 41.19
C LEU A 329 -22.65 -25.35 42.48
N ILE A 330 -23.39 -24.25 42.33
CA ILE A 330 -23.93 -23.46 43.43
C ILE A 330 -25.16 -24.17 43.98
N GLY A 331 -25.27 -24.33 45.30
CA GLY A 331 -26.48 -24.85 45.96
C GLY A 331 -26.65 -24.33 47.38
N PRO A 332 -27.84 -24.50 48.01
CA PRO A 332 -28.08 -24.01 49.37
C PRO A 332 -27.07 -24.52 50.42
N SER A 333 -26.50 -25.71 50.20
CA SER A 333 -25.54 -26.40 51.09
C SER A 333 -24.05 -26.06 50.84
N GLY A 334 -23.74 -25.19 49.88
CA GLY A 334 -22.38 -24.80 49.50
C GLY A 334 -22.15 -24.79 48.00
N ILE A 335 -20.88 -24.61 47.60
CA ILE A 335 -20.43 -24.86 46.22
C ILE A 335 -19.78 -26.25 46.16
N LEU A 336 -20.15 -27.02 45.14
CA LEU A 336 -19.50 -28.25 44.73
C LEU A 336 -18.85 -28.04 43.35
N LEU A 337 -17.94 -28.92 42.96
CA LEU A 337 -17.26 -28.85 41.66
C LEU A 337 -17.73 -29.97 40.73
N HIS A 338 -17.91 -29.65 39.46
CA HIS A 338 -18.27 -30.59 38.41
C HIS A 338 -17.30 -30.45 37.23
N GLN A 339 -16.73 -31.57 36.81
CA GLN A 339 -15.81 -31.65 35.68
C GLN A 339 -16.61 -32.10 34.46
N ILE A 340 -17.03 -31.12 33.65
CA ILE A 340 -17.84 -31.31 32.43
C ILE A 340 -17.19 -32.40 31.56
N THR A 341 -17.96 -33.38 31.08
CA THR A 341 -17.46 -34.43 30.16
C THR A 341 -17.43 -33.95 28.71
N ASP A 342 -16.86 -34.75 27.81
CA ASP A 342 -17.05 -34.58 26.35
C ASP A 342 -18.34 -35.30 25.86
N GLY A 343 -19.28 -35.60 26.76
CA GLY A 343 -20.57 -36.20 26.47
C GLY A 343 -20.45 -37.55 25.75
N ALA A 344 -21.16 -37.70 24.64
CA ALA A 344 -21.09 -38.89 23.77
C ALA A 344 -19.68 -39.15 23.17
N TRP A 345 -18.73 -38.22 23.33
CA TRP A 345 -17.36 -38.33 22.84
C TRP A 345 -16.33 -38.55 23.95
N ASP A 346 -16.73 -38.60 25.22
CA ASP A 346 -15.80 -38.74 26.34
C ASP A 346 -15.12 -40.12 26.37
N ARG A 347 -13.83 -40.11 26.71
CA ARG A 347 -12.95 -41.29 26.73
C ARG A 347 -12.24 -41.50 28.06
N THR A 348 -12.54 -40.66 29.06
CA THR A 348 -11.96 -40.73 30.41
C THR A 348 -12.65 -41.79 31.27
N GLY A 349 -13.89 -42.15 30.96
CA GLY A 349 -14.73 -42.99 31.81
C GLY A 349 -15.36 -42.25 32.99
N LEU A 350 -15.19 -40.92 33.07
CA LEU A 350 -15.87 -40.06 34.02
C LEU A 350 -17.38 -40.06 33.75
N SER A 351 -18.19 -40.16 34.81
CA SER A 351 -19.65 -40.05 34.66
C SER A 351 -20.06 -38.59 34.43
N PRO A 352 -21.06 -38.29 33.57
CA PRO A 352 -21.69 -36.97 33.53
C PRO A 352 -22.31 -36.55 34.87
N ALA A 353 -22.60 -37.51 35.76
CA ALA A 353 -23.03 -37.28 37.14
C ALA A 353 -21.87 -36.96 38.12
N ASN A 354 -20.66 -36.65 37.63
CA ASN A 354 -19.51 -36.44 38.51
C ASN A 354 -19.65 -35.14 39.30
N VAL A 355 -19.39 -35.23 40.61
CA VAL A 355 -19.36 -34.09 41.52
C VAL A 355 -18.28 -34.33 42.57
N PHE A 356 -17.52 -33.29 42.90
CA PHE A 356 -16.46 -33.27 43.90
C PHE A 356 -16.75 -32.19 44.95
N ASP A 357 -16.27 -32.38 46.19
CA ASP A 357 -16.39 -31.40 47.26
C ASP A 357 -14.97 -31.00 47.74
N GLU A 358 -14.73 -29.70 47.85
CA GLU A 358 -13.49 -29.11 48.37
C GLU A 358 -13.85 -28.22 49.58
N PRO A 359 -14.20 -28.81 50.75
CA PRO A 359 -14.70 -28.06 51.90
C PRO A 359 -13.69 -27.01 52.42
N GLU A 360 -12.40 -27.25 52.25
CA GLU A 360 -11.31 -26.32 52.57
C GLU A 360 -11.28 -25.06 51.68
N ASN A 361 -11.94 -25.09 50.52
CA ASN A 361 -12.03 -23.97 49.58
C ASN A 361 -13.33 -23.16 49.74
N ARG A 362 -14.29 -23.63 50.55
CA ARG A 362 -15.51 -22.89 50.90
C ARG A 362 -15.20 -21.64 51.75
N ARG A 363 -15.96 -20.57 51.55
CA ARG A 363 -15.84 -19.28 52.25
C ARG A 363 -17.24 -18.80 52.68
N GLY A 364 -17.32 -17.77 53.52
CA GLY A 364 -18.61 -17.21 53.95
C GLY A 364 -19.45 -18.16 54.81
N PRO A 365 -20.79 -18.07 54.75
CA PRO A 365 -21.71 -18.87 55.57
C PRO A 365 -21.87 -20.31 55.07
N VAL A 366 -22.22 -21.23 55.99
CA VAL A 366 -22.46 -22.66 55.70
C VAL A 366 -23.67 -22.88 54.77
N VAL A 367 -24.70 -22.03 54.89
CA VAL A 367 -25.82 -21.96 53.96
C VAL A 367 -25.57 -20.76 53.05
N LEU A 368 -25.57 -20.96 51.73
CA LEU A 368 -25.27 -19.88 50.79
C LEU A 368 -26.35 -18.79 50.81
N PRO A 369 -26.00 -17.51 50.58
CA PRO A 369 -26.93 -16.38 50.57
C PRO A 369 -27.78 -16.32 49.29
N LEU A 370 -28.28 -17.46 48.81
CA LEU A 370 -29.21 -17.55 47.68
C LEU A 370 -30.57 -16.95 48.06
N LYS A 371 -31.20 -16.26 47.11
CA LYS A 371 -32.53 -15.67 47.23
C LYS A 371 -33.50 -16.39 46.26
N PRO A 372 -34.35 -17.31 46.74
CA PRO A 372 -35.29 -18.03 45.87
C PRO A 372 -36.36 -17.11 45.27
N GLY A 373 -36.63 -17.24 43.97
CA GLY A 373 -37.56 -16.39 43.23
C GLY A 373 -37.04 -14.99 42.91
N GLU A 374 -35.80 -14.66 43.28
CA GLU A 374 -35.17 -13.36 43.06
C GLU A 374 -33.91 -13.45 42.19
N TRP A 375 -33.47 -12.29 41.70
CA TRP A 375 -32.19 -12.16 41.01
C TRP A 375 -31.03 -12.18 42.00
N ASN A 376 -30.07 -13.05 41.72
CA ASN A 376 -28.88 -13.29 42.51
C ASN A 376 -27.67 -12.76 41.74
N GLN A 377 -26.88 -11.89 42.35
CA GLN A 377 -25.68 -11.32 41.75
C GLN A 377 -24.50 -12.27 41.99
N LEU A 378 -23.81 -12.66 40.92
CA LEU A 378 -22.60 -13.48 40.98
C LEU A 378 -21.41 -12.72 40.38
N ALA A 379 -20.23 -12.89 40.98
CA ALA A 379 -18.97 -12.49 40.39
C ALA A 379 -17.92 -13.62 40.49
N LEU A 380 -17.20 -13.85 39.41
CA LEU A 380 -15.93 -14.56 39.37
C LEU A 380 -14.80 -13.53 39.37
N ASP A 381 -13.97 -13.48 40.41
CA ASP A 381 -12.74 -12.68 40.43
C ASP A 381 -11.52 -13.60 40.24
N VAL A 382 -10.68 -13.30 39.26
CA VAL A 382 -9.50 -14.11 38.89
C VAL A 382 -8.22 -13.31 39.12
N ARG A 383 -7.34 -13.82 39.99
CA ARG A 383 -6.11 -13.16 40.49
C ARG A 383 -4.93 -14.12 40.47
N GLY A 384 -3.92 -13.86 39.65
CA GLY A 384 -2.92 -14.88 39.31
C GLY A 384 -3.63 -16.16 38.81
N ASP A 385 -3.40 -17.30 39.48
CA ASP A 385 -4.12 -18.57 39.28
C ASP A 385 -5.28 -18.81 40.26
N VAL A 386 -5.60 -17.86 41.15
CA VAL A 386 -6.69 -18.00 42.13
C VAL A 386 -8.00 -17.52 41.53
N VAL A 387 -9.07 -18.29 41.74
CA VAL A 387 -10.46 -17.89 41.46
C VAL A 387 -11.23 -17.75 42.77
N SER A 388 -11.94 -16.63 42.92
CA SER A 388 -12.91 -16.37 43.98
C SER A 388 -14.31 -16.29 43.38
N VAL A 389 -15.26 -17.01 44.00
CA VAL A 389 -16.70 -16.93 43.68
C VAL A 389 -17.37 -16.08 44.75
N VAL A 390 -18.00 -14.98 44.33
CA VAL A 390 -18.74 -14.04 45.19
C VAL A 390 -20.20 -14.10 44.79
N LEU A 391 -21.09 -14.35 45.77
CA LEU A 391 -22.54 -14.46 45.59
C LEU A 391 -23.22 -13.47 46.53
N ASN A 392 -24.02 -12.56 45.97
CA ASN A 392 -24.72 -11.50 46.70
C ASN A 392 -23.79 -10.77 47.70
N GLU A 393 -22.70 -10.21 47.17
CA GLU A 393 -21.62 -9.49 47.90
C GLU A 393 -20.75 -10.33 48.85
N ILE A 394 -21.05 -11.61 49.08
CA ILE A 394 -20.30 -12.49 49.99
C ILE A 394 -19.39 -13.44 49.20
N GLU A 395 -18.10 -13.49 49.54
CA GLU A 395 -17.21 -14.55 49.03
C GLU A 395 -17.63 -15.91 49.61
N VAL A 396 -18.03 -16.83 48.73
CA VAL A 396 -18.58 -18.15 49.09
C VAL A 396 -17.64 -19.31 48.77
N PHE A 397 -16.66 -19.11 47.90
CA PHE A 397 -15.67 -20.14 47.53
C PHE A 397 -14.40 -19.50 46.95
N ARG A 398 -13.23 -20.09 47.23
CA ARG A 398 -11.93 -19.67 46.66
C ARG A 398 -10.99 -20.86 46.52
N ARG A 399 -10.59 -21.20 45.28
CA ARG A 399 -9.58 -22.24 44.96
C ARG A 399 -8.48 -21.70 44.05
N THR A 400 -7.37 -22.42 43.97
CA THR A 400 -6.38 -22.23 42.89
C THR A 400 -6.84 -23.01 41.66
N LEU A 401 -6.60 -22.52 40.45
CA LEU A 401 -6.87 -23.23 39.19
C LEU A 401 -5.69 -24.12 38.81
N GLU A 402 -5.97 -25.25 38.15
CA GLU A 402 -4.90 -26.14 37.66
C GLU A 402 -4.17 -25.49 36.47
N PRO A 403 -2.85 -25.71 36.28
CA PRO A 403 -2.09 -25.12 35.17
C PRO A 403 -2.56 -25.47 33.75
N GLY A 404 -3.48 -26.42 33.60
CA GLY A 404 -4.13 -26.79 32.34
C GLY A 404 -5.51 -26.15 32.12
N ASN A 405 -5.99 -25.28 33.01
CA ASN A 405 -7.27 -24.60 32.87
C ASN A 405 -7.13 -23.40 31.92
N ASN A 406 -7.80 -23.43 30.76
CA ASN A 406 -7.72 -22.38 29.75
C ASN A 406 -8.43 -21.06 30.15
N ARG A 407 -9.14 -21.02 31.30
CA ARG A 407 -9.89 -19.87 31.82
C ARG A 407 -11.02 -19.37 30.91
N THR A 408 -11.52 -20.22 30.01
CA THR A 408 -12.66 -19.92 29.15
C THR A 408 -13.92 -19.80 30.00
N PHE A 409 -14.48 -18.60 30.13
CA PHE A 409 -15.71 -18.37 30.89
C PHE A 409 -16.93 -18.95 30.15
N GLY A 410 -17.84 -19.55 30.91
CA GLY A 410 -19.13 -19.98 30.39
C GLY A 410 -20.20 -20.15 31.46
N LEU A 411 -21.39 -20.49 30.99
CA LEU A 411 -22.59 -20.76 31.78
C LEU A 411 -23.00 -22.23 31.59
N PHE A 412 -23.27 -22.94 32.69
CA PHE A 412 -23.62 -24.36 32.71
C PHE A 412 -24.96 -24.63 33.38
N HIS A 413 -25.68 -25.63 32.87
CA HIS A 413 -26.78 -26.30 33.56
C HIS A 413 -26.88 -27.76 33.10
N PHE A 414 -27.55 -28.59 33.90
CA PHE A 414 -28.10 -29.87 33.41
C PHE A 414 -29.46 -29.58 32.78
N ALA A 415 -29.57 -29.75 31.47
CA ALA A 415 -30.72 -29.29 30.68
C ALA A 415 -31.98 -30.14 30.84
N ASP A 416 -31.87 -31.35 31.39
CA ASP A 416 -33.02 -32.13 31.84
C ASP A 416 -33.53 -31.72 33.23
N GLN A 417 -32.71 -31.02 34.03
CA GLN A 417 -33.00 -30.69 35.43
C GLN A 417 -33.46 -29.25 35.66
N THR A 418 -32.92 -28.26 34.93
CA THR A 418 -33.27 -26.83 35.11
C THR A 418 -33.23 -26.04 33.80
N ALA A 419 -34.03 -24.97 33.71
CA ALA A 419 -33.88 -23.90 32.72
C ALA A 419 -32.87 -22.83 33.19
N VAL A 420 -32.41 -21.95 32.29
CA VAL A 420 -31.51 -20.83 32.62
C VAL A 420 -32.20 -19.48 32.37
N ARG A 421 -31.98 -18.51 33.26
CA ARG A 421 -32.26 -17.06 33.05
C ARG A 421 -31.13 -16.22 33.65
N VAL A 422 -30.42 -15.48 32.81
CA VAL A 422 -29.25 -14.65 33.15
C VAL A 422 -29.37 -13.27 32.51
N ARG A 423 -28.83 -12.23 33.13
CA ARG A 423 -28.74 -10.88 32.53
C ARG A 423 -27.51 -10.11 33.03
N ASN A 424 -27.27 -8.95 32.42
CA ASN A 424 -26.25 -7.98 32.84
C ASN A 424 -24.84 -8.61 32.97
N ILE A 425 -24.46 -9.43 31.98
CA ILE A 425 -23.15 -10.12 31.97
C ILE A 425 -22.08 -9.11 31.57
N THR A 426 -21.24 -8.74 32.53
CA THR A 426 -20.19 -7.72 32.42
C THR A 426 -18.82 -8.31 32.69
N TRP A 427 -17.78 -7.80 32.03
CA TRP A 427 -16.38 -8.17 32.29
C TRP A 427 -15.51 -6.93 32.49
N LYS A 428 -14.88 -6.82 33.66
CA LYS A 428 -13.90 -5.80 34.02
C LYS A 428 -12.53 -6.43 34.23
N GLY A 429 -11.66 -6.35 33.21
CA GLY A 429 -10.29 -6.86 33.26
C GLY A 429 -9.23 -5.78 33.48
N ASN A 430 -8.05 -6.21 33.91
CA ASN A 430 -6.86 -5.40 34.18
C ASN A 430 -5.96 -5.25 32.94
N TRP A 431 -6.56 -5.07 31.76
CA TRP A 431 -5.83 -4.82 30.52
C TRP A 431 -5.21 -3.40 30.50
N PRO A 432 -4.12 -3.18 29.73
CA PRO A 432 -3.54 -1.86 29.52
C PRO A 432 -4.57 -0.81 29.09
N ARG A 433 -4.46 0.42 29.60
CA ARG A 433 -5.40 1.53 29.32
C ARG A 433 -4.97 2.44 28.16
N GLN A 434 -3.90 2.06 27.46
CA GLN A 434 -3.36 2.75 26.28
C GLN A 434 -2.91 1.71 25.25
N LEU A 435 -2.99 2.06 23.97
CA LEU A 435 -2.45 1.24 22.88
C LEU A 435 -0.91 1.37 22.89
N PRO A 436 -0.13 0.27 22.86
CA PRO A 436 1.33 0.35 22.73
C PRO A 436 1.75 1.05 21.43
N PRO A 437 2.83 1.86 21.43
CA PRO A 437 3.38 2.45 20.21
C PRO A 437 3.88 1.34 19.26
N ILE A 438 4.02 1.65 17.97
CA ILE A 438 4.34 0.65 16.92
C ILE A 438 5.63 -0.13 17.25
N ALA A 439 6.67 0.56 17.75
CA ALA A 439 7.94 -0.06 18.17
C ALA A 439 7.79 -1.10 19.31
N ASP A 440 6.77 -0.98 20.16
CA ASP A 440 6.45 -1.94 21.22
C ASP A 440 5.50 -3.05 20.76
N GLN A 441 4.94 -3.00 19.53
CA GLN A 441 4.03 -4.01 19.00
C GLN A 441 4.82 -5.16 18.33
N PRO A 442 4.92 -6.36 18.93
CA PRO A 442 5.87 -7.39 18.49
C PRO A 442 5.59 -7.99 17.10
N LEU A 443 4.41 -7.71 16.53
CA LEU A 443 4.01 -8.16 15.19
C LEU A 443 4.06 -7.04 14.13
N ALA A 444 4.39 -5.79 14.47
CA ALA A 444 4.43 -4.65 13.54
C ALA A 444 5.50 -4.76 12.44
N GLY A 445 6.50 -5.63 12.65
CA GLY A 445 7.71 -5.68 11.85
C GLY A 445 8.67 -4.54 12.22
N PRO A 446 9.85 -4.45 11.58
CA PRO A 446 10.66 -3.23 11.66
C PRO A 446 9.85 -2.07 11.09
N ASP A 447 9.80 -0.94 11.81
CA ASP A 447 9.30 0.29 11.21
C ASP A 447 10.37 0.85 10.25
N VAL A 448 9.93 1.36 9.12
CA VAL A 448 10.78 2.06 8.16
C VAL A 448 10.96 3.53 8.59
N GLU A 449 10.04 4.10 9.38
CA GLU A 449 10.26 5.43 9.95
C GLU A 449 11.39 5.44 10.98
N ASP A 450 11.65 4.34 11.72
CA ASP A 450 12.83 4.25 12.60
C ASP A 450 14.16 4.38 11.82
N VAL A 451 14.16 4.08 10.51
CA VAL A 451 15.31 4.23 9.61
C VAL A 451 15.31 5.59 8.88
N LEU A 452 14.16 6.26 8.79
CA LEU A 452 13.98 7.49 8.02
C LEU A 452 13.75 8.75 8.89
N THR A 453 13.62 8.62 10.21
CA THR A 453 13.18 9.67 11.17
C THR A 453 14.09 10.89 11.29
N GLU A 454 15.27 10.87 10.66
CA GLU A 454 16.18 12.02 10.54
C GLU A 454 15.64 13.21 9.71
N PHE A 455 14.31 13.31 9.49
CA PHE A 455 13.65 14.52 8.97
C PHE A 455 14.10 15.82 9.67
N THR A 456 14.48 15.74 10.94
CA THR A 456 14.97 16.86 11.76
C THR A 456 16.39 17.33 11.40
N THR A 457 17.16 16.56 10.62
CA THR A 457 18.48 16.99 10.08
C THR A 457 18.37 17.63 8.70
N LEU A 458 17.30 17.34 7.96
CA LEU A 458 17.03 17.83 6.60
C LEU A 458 16.48 19.27 6.61
N ALA A 459 17.35 20.22 6.94
CA ALA A 459 17.00 21.62 7.21
C ALA A 459 16.43 22.42 6.01
N SER A 460 16.66 21.98 4.77
CA SER A 460 16.13 22.66 3.58
C SER A 460 14.76 22.08 3.20
N THR A 461 13.70 22.90 3.21
CA THR A 461 12.34 22.44 2.92
C THR A 461 11.66 23.19 1.77
N PHE A 462 10.90 22.47 0.95
CA PHE A 462 9.94 23.03 0.00
C PHE A 462 8.61 22.28 0.14
N GLU A 463 7.54 23.02 0.44
CA GLU A 463 6.17 22.50 0.42
C GLU A 463 5.32 23.30 -0.57
N HIS A 464 4.45 22.60 -1.30
CA HIS A 464 3.43 23.22 -2.13
C HIS A 464 2.14 22.39 -2.09
N ASP A 465 1.06 23.00 -1.63
CA ASP A 465 -0.28 22.42 -1.63
C ASP A 465 -1.10 23.03 -2.76
N PHE A 466 -1.48 22.21 -3.75
CA PHE A 466 -2.14 22.69 -4.95
C PHE A 466 -3.58 23.16 -4.68
N ARG A 467 -4.19 22.81 -3.53
CA ARG A 467 -5.52 23.31 -3.12
C ARG A 467 -5.46 24.77 -2.67
N THR A 468 -4.47 25.11 -1.85
CA THR A 468 -4.37 26.43 -1.18
C THR A 468 -3.43 27.39 -1.88
N SER A 469 -2.39 26.88 -2.56
CA SER A 469 -1.39 27.67 -3.29
C SER A 469 -1.59 27.66 -4.81
N GLY A 470 -2.62 26.96 -5.30
CA GLY A 470 -2.93 26.83 -6.72
C GLY A 470 -1.79 26.18 -7.53
N PHE A 471 -1.66 26.59 -8.79
CA PHE A 471 -0.54 26.23 -9.66
C PHE A 471 0.13 27.51 -10.18
N SER A 472 1.47 27.57 -10.13
CA SER A 472 2.27 28.72 -10.59
C SER A 472 3.50 28.21 -11.36
N LEU A 473 3.78 28.86 -12.48
CA LEU A 473 4.93 28.57 -13.35
C LEU A 473 6.25 29.12 -12.76
N ASP A 474 6.17 30.06 -11.81
CA ASP A 474 7.32 30.58 -11.05
C ASP A 474 7.98 29.47 -10.20
N LYS A 475 7.18 28.49 -9.78
CA LYS A 475 7.60 27.33 -8.97
C LYS A 475 7.72 26.03 -9.76
N PHE A 476 7.07 25.88 -10.91
CA PHE A 476 6.97 24.60 -11.62
C PHE A 476 7.23 24.71 -13.13
N ALA A 477 8.24 23.99 -13.61
CA ALA A 477 8.46 23.77 -15.04
C ALA A 477 7.46 22.73 -15.59
N VAL A 478 6.80 23.07 -16.70
CA VAL A 478 5.93 22.14 -17.44
C VAL A 478 6.75 21.47 -18.54
N LEU A 479 7.25 20.28 -18.21
CA LEU A 479 8.14 19.51 -19.08
C LEU A 479 7.35 18.82 -20.21
N ARG A 480 6.10 18.41 -19.97
CA ARG A 480 5.20 17.85 -20.99
C ARG A 480 3.72 18.20 -20.72
N GLY A 481 3.01 18.65 -21.75
CA GLY A 481 1.56 18.95 -21.72
C GLY A 481 1.23 20.44 -21.59
N THR A 482 -0.04 20.78 -21.82
CA THR A 482 -0.50 22.18 -21.87
C THR A 482 -1.32 22.54 -20.63
N VAL A 483 -1.01 23.69 -20.02
CA VAL A 483 -1.72 24.26 -18.87
C VAL A 483 -3.16 24.63 -19.25
N GLY A 484 -4.10 24.48 -18.32
CA GLY A 484 -5.54 24.67 -18.55
C GLY A 484 -6.22 23.49 -19.25
N ARG A 485 -5.54 22.85 -20.22
CA ARG A 485 -6.05 21.74 -21.03
C ARG A 485 -5.81 20.35 -20.40
N GLU A 486 -4.58 20.07 -19.98
CA GLU A 486 -4.15 18.76 -19.44
C GLU A 486 -3.48 18.86 -18.07
N LEU A 487 -3.03 20.05 -17.69
CA LEU A 487 -2.67 20.44 -16.33
C LEU A 487 -3.62 21.56 -15.90
N THR A 488 -4.68 21.21 -15.17
CA THR A 488 -5.77 22.13 -14.81
C THR A 488 -5.84 22.25 -13.29
N ALA A 489 -5.64 23.45 -12.75
CA ALA A 489 -5.84 23.71 -11.33
C ALA A 489 -7.35 23.71 -10.99
N THR A 490 -7.72 23.06 -9.90
CA THR A 490 -9.09 22.97 -9.38
C THR A 490 -9.06 23.16 -7.85
N PRO A 491 -10.20 23.40 -7.18
CA PRO A 491 -10.24 23.52 -5.70
C PRO A 491 -9.71 22.26 -4.98
N GLU A 492 -9.76 21.10 -5.63
CA GLU A 492 -9.28 19.83 -5.11
C GLU A 492 -7.77 19.64 -5.28
N GLY A 493 -7.09 20.41 -6.13
CA GLY A 493 -5.65 20.33 -6.39
C GLY A 493 -5.28 20.54 -7.87
N LEU A 494 -4.13 20.03 -8.31
CA LEU A 494 -3.74 20.08 -9.72
C LEU A 494 -4.19 18.79 -10.43
N ARG A 495 -5.24 18.88 -11.26
CA ARG A 495 -5.65 17.79 -12.13
C ARG A 495 -4.65 17.63 -13.28
N ALA A 496 -4.09 16.43 -13.42
CA ALA A 496 -3.24 16.04 -14.54
C ALA A 496 -3.92 14.91 -15.32
N SER A 497 -4.11 15.07 -16.64
CA SER A 497 -4.82 14.11 -17.49
C SER A 497 -4.16 13.88 -18.86
N ARG A 498 -4.41 12.70 -19.44
CA ARG A 498 -4.00 12.33 -20.80
C ARG A 498 -5.02 11.40 -21.48
N ILE A 499 -5.06 11.48 -22.81
CA ILE A 499 -5.76 10.56 -23.70
C ILE A 499 -4.70 9.85 -24.55
N GLY A 500 -4.88 8.54 -24.78
CA GLY A 500 -3.96 7.71 -25.56
C GLY A 500 -4.08 7.96 -27.06
N THR A 501 -2.95 8.18 -27.75
CA THR A 501 -2.88 8.48 -29.19
C THR A 501 -2.09 7.46 -30.00
N GLY A 502 -1.80 6.28 -29.43
CA GLY A 502 -1.00 5.21 -30.03
C GLY A 502 0.46 5.20 -29.58
N ASN A 503 1.01 6.38 -29.27
CA ASN A 503 2.35 6.55 -28.69
C ASN A 503 2.27 6.90 -27.20
N TYR A 504 3.42 6.92 -26.52
CA TYR A 504 3.53 7.42 -25.15
C TYR A 504 3.10 8.89 -25.05
N GLN A 505 2.14 9.18 -24.18
CA GLN A 505 1.67 10.53 -23.88
C GLN A 505 1.83 10.80 -22.39
N ASN A 506 2.68 11.79 -22.06
CA ASN A 506 2.98 12.19 -20.69
C ASN A 506 2.46 13.61 -20.44
N ALA A 507 1.74 13.84 -19.34
CA ALA A 507 1.66 15.13 -18.67
C ALA A 507 2.70 15.11 -17.55
N THR A 508 3.57 16.11 -17.45
CA THR A 508 4.71 16.07 -16.53
C THR A 508 5.10 17.47 -16.10
N LEU A 509 5.07 17.69 -14.78
CA LEU A 509 5.57 18.89 -14.12
C LEU A 509 6.74 18.55 -13.19
N ALA A 510 7.66 19.49 -13.04
CA ALA A 510 8.76 19.44 -12.07
C ALA A 510 8.70 20.71 -11.20
N PRO A 511 8.85 20.65 -9.86
CA PRO A 511 9.22 21.85 -9.13
C PRO A 511 10.60 22.31 -9.62
N SER A 512 10.76 23.61 -9.83
CA SER A 512 11.99 24.22 -10.34
C SER A 512 13.06 24.24 -9.24
N LEU A 513 13.63 23.06 -8.95
CA LEU A 513 14.54 22.75 -7.86
C LEU A 513 15.72 21.90 -8.33
N THR A 514 16.86 22.07 -7.66
CA THR A 514 17.97 21.11 -7.55
C THR A 514 18.02 20.63 -6.10
N ILE A 515 18.23 19.32 -5.89
CA ILE A 515 18.22 18.70 -4.55
C ILE A 515 19.59 18.07 -4.30
N SER A 516 20.23 18.42 -3.19
CA SER A 516 21.60 18.00 -2.86
C SER A 516 21.69 17.34 -1.48
N GLY A 517 22.61 16.37 -1.35
CA GLY A 517 22.72 15.51 -0.18
C GLY A 517 21.52 14.57 -0.02
N ASP A 518 21.23 14.19 1.22
CA ASP A 518 20.06 13.36 1.55
C ASP A 518 18.75 14.13 1.42
N PHE A 519 17.67 13.39 1.16
CA PHE A 519 16.36 13.96 0.89
C PHE A 519 15.22 13.03 1.28
N ASP A 520 14.03 13.62 1.44
CA ASP A 520 12.76 12.91 1.62
C ASP A 520 11.68 13.66 0.82
N VAL A 521 11.09 13.00 -0.18
CA VAL A 521 10.10 13.60 -1.10
C VAL A 521 8.80 12.83 -1.03
N ILE A 522 7.70 13.53 -0.77
CA ILE A 522 6.35 12.97 -0.63
C ILE A 522 5.40 13.67 -1.62
N ALA A 523 4.74 12.89 -2.46
CA ALA A 523 3.68 13.33 -3.37
C ALA A 523 2.33 12.72 -2.98
N GLU A 524 1.35 13.57 -2.68
CA GLU A 524 0.00 13.25 -2.21
C GLU A 524 -0.97 13.34 -3.40
N TYR A 525 -1.76 12.29 -3.66
CA TYR A 525 -2.65 12.21 -4.84
C TYR A 525 -4.03 11.64 -4.53
N GLU A 526 -5.03 12.09 -5.30
CA GLU A 526 -6.40 11.56 -5.27
C GLU A 526 -6.95 11.33 -6.68
N ASN A 527 -8.09 10.63 -6.76
CA ASN A 527 -8.88 10.44 -7.99
C ASN A 527 -8.04 9.93 -9.17
N PHE A 528 -7.08 9.04 -8.90
CA PHE A 528 -6.43 8.24 -9.93
C PHE A 528 -7.49 7.39 -10.63
N SER A 529 -7.68 7.66 -11.92
CA SER A 529 -8.63 7.00 -12.80
C SER A 529 -7.94 6.67 -14.11
N ALA A 530 -8.19 5.48 -14.62
CA ALA A 530 -7.56 4.97 -15.83
C ALA A 530 -8.53 4.07 -16.61
N SER A 531 -8.50 4.21 -17.93
CA SER A 531 -9.13 3.31 -18.88
C SER A 531 -8.17 3.04 -20.05
N SER A 532 -8.19 1.82 -20.59
CA SER A 532 -7.52 1.50 -21.85
C SER A 532 -8.22 0.31 -22.50
N ASP A 533 -8.61 0.49 -23.75
CA ASP A 533 -9.29 -0.49 -24.60
C ASP A 533 -8.30 -1.51 -25.20
N THR A 534 -6.99 -1.32 -24.95
CA THR A 534 -5.86 -2.09 -25.48
C THR A 534 -4.85 -2.42 -24.38
N THR A 535 -3.72 -3.06 -24.72
CA THR A 535 -2.57 -3.29 -23.81
C THR A 535 -1.83 -2.00 -23.37
N GLY A 536 -2.41 -0.82 -23.60
CA GLY A 536 -1.94 0.46 -23.11
C GLY A 536 -1.91 0.57 -21.59
N ALA A 537 -0.71 0.75 -21.02
CA ALA A 537 -0.57 0.99 -19.59
C ALA A 537 -0.76 2.48 -19.24
N CYS A 538 -1.68 2.75 -18.31
CA CYS A 538 -1.85 4.05 -17.66
C CYS A 538 -1.00 4.09 -16.38
N THR A 539 -0.43 5.24 -16.03
CA THR A 539 0.56 5.35 -14.95
C THR A 539 0.57 6.73 -14.33
N ILE A 540 0.71 6.81 -13.00
CA ILE A 540 1.21 7.99 -12.31
C ILE A 540 2.51 7.63 -11.58
N ALA A 541 3.45 8.57 -11.50
CA ALA A 541 4.74 8.34 -10.85
C ALA A 541 5.27 9.58 -10.14
N LEU A 542 5.90 9.34 -8.99
CA LEU A 542 6.89 10.22 -8.40
C LEU A 542 8.26 9.73 -8.86
N LEU A 543 9.02 10.57 -9.55
CA LEU A 543 10.33 10.22 -10.09
C LEU A 543 11.36 11.32 -9.84
N ALA A 544 12.63 10.97 -9.78
CA ALA A 544 13.74 11.92 -9.80
C ALA A 544 14.87 11.46 -10.72
N VAL A 545 15.68 12.42 -11.20
CA VAL A 545 16.79 12.20 -12.14
C VAL A 545 18.06 12.83 -11.58
N LEU A 546 19.13 12.06 -11.45
CA LEU A 546 20.42 12.56 -10.96
C LEU A 546 21.18 13.39 -12.00
N ASN A 547 22.02 14.29 -11.49
CA ASN A 547 22.98 15.05 -12.29
C ASN A 547 24.31 14.31 -12.47
N ASN A 548 24.23 13.01 -12.74
CA ASN A 548 25.38 12.15 -13.03
C ASN A 548 25.48 11.83 -14.54
N SER A 549 26.61 11.27 -14.97
CA SER A 549 26.89 11.03 -16.39
C SER A 549 25.90 10.08 -17.07
N SER A 550 25.33 9.13 -16.33
CA SER A 550 24.31 8.19 -16.80
C SER A 550 22.88 8.72 -16.68
N ARG A 551 22.69 9.94 -16.14
CA ARG A 551 21.38 10.60 -15.92
C ARG A 551 20.37 9.64 -15.29
N ASP A 552 20.80 9.00 -14.20
CA ASP A 552 20.07 7.92 -13.53
C ASP A 552 18.70 8.41 -13.07
N GLU A 553 17.65 7.74 -13.54
CA GLU A 553 16.25 8.07 -13.31
C GLU A 553 15.60 6.97 -12.47
N PHE A 554 15.01 7.35 -11.35
CA PHE A 554 14.40 6.42 -10.39
C PHE A 554 12.98 6.85 -10.04
N PHE A 555 12.08 5.87 -9.89
CA PHE A 555 10.66 6.16 -9.64
C PHE A 555 9.94 5.12 -8.80
N VAL A 556 8.93 5.59 -8.07
CA VAL A 556 7.81 4.79 -7.55
C VAL A 556 6.55 5.19 -8.31
N ALA A 557 5.83 4.20 -8.85
CA ALA A 557 4.71 4.43 -9.76
C ALA A 557 3.51 3.54 -9.45
N ARG A 558 2.31 4.11 -9.52
CA ARG A 558 1.02 3.40 -9.52
C ARG A 558 0.60 3.22 -10.99
N ARG A 559 0.41 1.97 -11.42
CA ARG A 559 0.10 1.62 -12.81
C ARG A 559 -1.21 0.82 -12.92
N HIS A 560 -1.93 1.06 -14.00
CA HIS A 560 -3.09 0.29 -14.46
C HIS A 560 -2.68 -0.31 -15.82
N ALA A 561 -2.49 -1.62 -15.89
CA ALA A 561 -1.88 -2.33 -17.01
C ALA A 561 -2.80 -3.46 -17.52
N PRO A 562 -3.59 -3.21 -18.58
CA PRO A 562 -4.43 -4.24 -19.18
C PRO A 562 -3.61 -5.36 -19.81
N LYS A 563 -4.22 -6.53 -19.95
CA LYS A 563 -3.63 -7.72 -20.57
C LYS A 563 -4.59 -8.28 -21.60
N GLU A 564 -4.05 -8.73 -22.73
CA GLU A 564 -4.78 -9.17 -23.92
C GLU A 564 -5.82 -10.29 -23.68
N ALA A 565 -5.66 -11.08 -22.61
CA ALA A 565 -6.55 -12.18 -22.24
C ALA A 565 -6.70 -12.38 -20.71
N SER A 566 -6.56 -11.32 -19.91
CA SER A 566 -6.59 -11.39 -18.44
C SER A 566 -7.18 -10.10 -17.84
N PRO A 567 -7.81 -10.13 -16.65
CA PRO A 567 -8.14 -8.91 -15.92
C PRO A 567 -6.91 -7.99 -15.79
N VAL A 568 -7.20 -6.68 -15.75
CA VAL A 568 -6.22 -5.59 -15.65
C VAL A 568 -5.37 -5.75 -14.39
N ASP A 569 -4.05 -5.63 -14.54
CA ASP A 569 -3.16 -5.53 -13.39
C ASP A 569 -3.17 -4.09 -12.84
N GLN A 570 -3.60 -3.93 -11.59
CA GLN A 570 -3.42 -2.71 -10.82
C GLN A 570 -2.24 -2.89 -9.87
N ILE A 571 -1.13 -2.19 -10.12
CA ILE A 571 0.17 -2.47 -9.50
C ILE A 571 0.92 -1.22 -9.02
N VAL A 572 1.77 -1.41 -8.01
CA VAL A 572 2.92 -0.55 -7.74
C VAL A 572 4.10 -1.07 -8.58
N GLN A 573 4.95 -0.16 -9.04
CA GLN A 573 6.21 -0.51 -9.69
C GLN A 573 7.30 0.46 -9.25
N CYS A 574 8.44 -0.10 -8.83
CA CYS A 574 9.65 0.66 -8.54
C CYS A 574 10.74 0.26 -9.55
N ALA A 575 11.48 1.25 -10.05
CA ALA A 575 12.49 1.02 -11.07
C ALA A 575 13.64 2.03 -11.02
N ILE A 576 14.73 1.67 -11.71
CA ILE A 576 15.83 2.55 -12.09
C ILE A 576 16.07 2.42 -13.59
N VAL A 577 16.37 3.54 -14.25
CA VAL A 577 16.72 3.65 -15.67
C VAL A 577 18.04 4.42 -15.77
N GLN A 578 19.07 3.78 -16.31
CA GLN A 578 20.41 4.35 -16.49
C GLN A 578 20.72 4.49 -17.98
N ARG A 579 21.31 5.59 -18.40
CA ARG A 579 21.64 5.88 -19.82
C ARG A 579 23.15 5.82 -19.99
N LEU A 580 23.65 4.60 -20.16
CA LEU A 580 25.08 4.31 -20.24
C LEU A 580 25.58 4.47 -21.70
N PRO A 581 26.89 4.64 -21.94
CA PRO A 581 27.45 4.69 -23.30
C PRO A 581 27.14 3.44 -24.14
N GLU A 582 26.89 2.30 -23.50
CA GLU A 582 26.52 1.02 -24.13
C GLU A 582 24.99 0.87 -24.33
N GLY A 583 24.19 1.88 -23.97
CA GLY A 583 22.74 1.92 -24.13
C GLY A 583 21.94 2.10 -22.84
N GLU A 584 20.60 2.12 -22.95
CA GLU A 584 19.71 2.31 -21.80
C GLU A 584 19.47 1.00 -21.02
N ARG A 585 19.86 0.99 -19.74
CA ARG A 585 19.64 -0.12 -18.80
C ARG A 585 18.42 0.17 -17.92
N ARG A 586 17.38 -0.67 -18.02
CA ARG A 586 16.18 -0.61 -17.14
C ARG A 586 16.18 -1.75 -16.13
N SER A 587 16.00 -1.43 -14.85
CA SER A 587 15.84 -2.39 -13.75
C SER A 587 14.47 -2.21 -13.10
N TYR A 588 13.59 -3.20 -13.27
CA TYR A 588 12.27 -3.26 -12.64
C TYR A 588 12.33 -4.27 -11.50
N PHE A 589 12.53 -3.81 -10.26
CA PHE A 589 12.83 -4.67 -9.12
C PHE A 589 11.64 -4.84 -8.14
N VAL A 590 10.62 -3.97 -8.21
CA VAL A 590 9.33 -4.15 -7.54
C VAL A 590 8.21 -4.16 -8.57
N THR A 591 7.31 -5.13 -8.47
CA THR A 591 6.01 -5.12 -9.16
C THR A 591 5.02 -5.94 -8.33
N GLU A 592 4.15 -5.26 -7.59
CA GLU A 592 3.20 -5.86 -6.64
C GLU A 592 1.80 -5.25 -6.85
N PRO A 593 0.71 -5.92 -6.45
CA PRO A 593 -0.63 -5.34 -6.49
C PRO A 593 -0.77 -4.07 -5.64
N MET A 594 -1.47 -3.07 -6.21
CA MET A 594 -1.78 -1.76 -5.63
C MET A 594 -2.99 -1.22 -6.38
N GLU A 595 -4.16 -1.20 -5.74
CA GLU A 595 -5.46 -0.95 -6.37
C GLU A 595 -6.09 0.38 -5.96
N GLU A 596 -5.53 1.07 -4.97
CA GLU A 596 -6.04 2.35 -4.46
C GLU A 596 -6.09 3.43 -5.55
N ASN A 597 -7.07 4.32 -5.42
CA ASN A 597 -7.29 5.48 -6.31
C ASN A 597 -6.86 6.81 -5.67
N SER A 598 -6.40 6.79 -4.41
CA SER A 598 -5.75 7.91 -3.72
C SER A 598 -4.71 7.38 -2.75
N GLY A 599 -3.74 8.20 -2.39
CA GLY A 599 -2.64 7.80 -1.51
C GLY A 599 -1.45 8.75 -1.57
N ARG A 600 -0.30 8.24 -1.12
CA ARG A 600 0.96 8.97 -1.05
C ARG A 600 2.09 8.14 -1.66
N LEU A 601 2.87 8.75 -2.53
CA LEU A 601 4.11 8.20 -3.10
C LEU A 601 5.30 8.87 -2.40
N ARG A 602 6.35 8.12 -2.06
CA ARG A 602 7.54 8.67 -1.38
C ARG A 602 8.86 8.07 -1.88
N LEU A 603 9.85 8.95 -2.01
CA LEU A 603 11.25 8.61 -2.32
C LEU A 603 12.13 9.29 -1.28
N ALA A 604 12.94 8.52 -0.55
CA ALA A 604 13.86 9.04 0.47
C ALA A 604 15.27 8.49 0.24
N ARG A 605 16.30 9.36 0.25
CA ARG A 605 17.71 8.95 0.21
C ARG A 605 18.34 9.16 1.59
N ARG A 606 19.09 8.16 2.06
CA ARG A 606 20.00 8.23 3.22
C ARG A 606 21.35 7.66 2.79
N GLY A 607 22.35 8.52 2.64
CA GLY A 607 23.65 8.19 2.03
C GLY A 607 23.49 7.58 0.62
N GLU A 608 24.08 6.40 0.43
CA GLU A 608 24.01 5.65 -0.84
C GLU A 608 22.73 4.80 -0.99
N THR A 609 21.80 4.80 -0.02
CA THR A 609 20.55 4.01 -0.09
C THR A 609 19.34 4.88 -0.42
N LEU A 610 18.61 4.49 -1.47
CA LEU A 610 17.31 5.04 -1.83
C LEU A 610 16.19 4.08 -1.39
N TYR A 611 15.17 4.64 -0.73
CA TYR A 611 14.00 3.94 -0.20
C TYR A 611 12.75 4.37 -1.00
N TYR A 612 11.94 3.39 -1.39
CA TYR A 612 10.73 3.58 -2.19
C TYR A 612 9.51 3.18 -1.35
N LEU A 613 8.59 4.11 -1.09
CA LEU A 613 7.47 3.88 -0.18
C LEU A 613 6.12 4.32 -0.76
N THR A 614 5.05 3.69 -0.28
CA THR A 614 3.66 4.04 -0.57
C THR A 614 2.82 4.02 0.70
N ALA A 615 1.79 4.87 0.77
CA ALA A 615 0.71 4.75 1.75
C ALA A 615 -0.64 4.85 1.02
N GLU A 616 -1.57 3.93 1.30
CA GLU A 616 -2.90 3.92 0.68
C GLU A 616 -3.86 4.92 1.34
N TYR A 617 -4.64 5.65 0.54
CA TYR A 617 -5.56 6.69 1.00
C TYR A 617 -4.94 7.68 2.00
N ASP A 618 -5.36 7.55 3.25
CA ASP A 618 -5.11 8.33 4.45
C ASP A 618 -4.62 7.44 5.59
N SER A 619 -4.11 6.24 5.27
CA SER A 619 -3.33 5.42 6.22
C SER A 619 -2.19 6.27 6.77
N PRO A 620 -1.94 6.27 8.09
CA PRO A 620 -0.78 6.95 8.66
C PRO A 620 0.53 6.24 8.29
N ASN A 621 0.48 4.91 8.16
CA ASN A 621 1.60 4.01 7.99
C ASN A 621 2.25 4.12 6.60
N TRP A 622 3.52 3.75 6.49
CA TRP A 622 4.21 3.59 5.21
C TRP A 622 4.56 2.13 4.95
N ILE A 623 4.29 1.71 3.70
CA ILE A 623 4.71 0.42 3.16
C ILE A 623 6.02 0.64 2.41
N LEU A 624 7.13 0.09 2.93
CA LEU A 624 8.39 0.01 2.21
C LEU A 624 8.25 -0.98 1.05
N ARG A 625 8.31 -0.49 -0.18
CA ARG A 625 8.19 -1.30 -1.40
C ARG A 625 9.53 -1.88 -1.85
N GLY A 626 10.62 -1.18 -1.57
CA GLY A 626 11.96 -1.67 -1.83
C GLY A 626 13.04 -0.63 -1.52
N THR A 627 14.29 -1.07 -1.56
CA THR A 627 15.48 -0.24 -1.46
C THR A 627 16.42 -0.52 -2.62
N HIS A 628 17.27 0.44 -2.96
CA HIS A 628 18.32 0.28 -3.97
C HIS A 628 19.53 1.16 -3.65
N ALA A 629 20.73 0.68 -3.95
CA ALA A 629 21.94 1.50 -3.90
C ALA A 629 21.94 2.52 -5.06
N ILE A 630 22.37 3.75 -4.81
CA ILE A 630 22.42 4.85 -5.77
C ILE A 630 23.58 5.81 -5.43
N SER A 631 24.09 6.59 -6.38
CA SER A 631 25.14 7.57 -6.07
C SER A 631 24.58 8.74 -5.25
N THR A 632 25.49 9.47 -4.58
CA THR A 632 25.18 10.65 -3.75
C THR A 632 25.01 11.93 -4.56
N ASP A 633 25.04 11.87 -5.91
CA ASP A 633 24.96 13.05 -6.77
C ASP A 633 23.65 13.84 -6.56
N PRO A 634 23.62 15.15 -6.84
CA PRO A 634 22.39 15.93 -6.76
C PRO A 634 21.30 15.41 -7.70
N VAL A 635 20.03 15.53 -7.31
CA VAL A 635 18.91 15.51 -8.26
C VAL A 635 19.02 16.78 -9.11
N ALA A 636 19.08 16.62 -10.44
CA ALA A 636 19.29 17.72 -11.37
C ALA A 636 18.15 18.75 -11.33
N ALA A 637 18.43 19.96 -11.86
CA ALA A 637 17.39 20.96 -12.13
C ALA A 637 16.26 20.36 -12.98
N ASP A 638 15.01 20.60 -12.57
CA ASP A 638 13.79 20.02 -13.16
C ASP A 638 13.85 18.45 -13.24
N GLY A 639 14.64 17.85 -12.35
CA GLY A 639 14.91 16.41 -12.27
C GLY A 639 13.90 15.64 -11.43
N LEU A 640 13.41 16.22 -10.33
CA LEU A 640 12.25 15.73 -9.57
C LEU A 640 10.97 16.02 -10.36
N ARG A 641 10.09 15.04 -10.58
CA ARG A 641 8.87 15.21 -11.40
C ARG A 641 7.67 14.45 -10.86
N LEU A 642 6.50 15.05 -11.06
CA LEU A 642 5.20 14.39 -11.01
C LEU A 642 4.77 14.06 -12.44
N MET A 643 4.66 12.77 -12.75
CA MET A 643 4.31 12.29 -14.10
C MET A 643 2.96 11.58 -14.11
N THR A 644 2.14 11.91 -15.10
CA THR A 644 0.94 11.17 -15.50
C THR A 644 1.11 10.71 -16.95
N GLN A 645 1.07 9.41 -17.21
CA GLN A 645 1.43 8.78 -18.48
C GLN A 645 0.35 7.80 -18.96
N ILE A 646 0.15 7.75 -20.28
CA ILE A 646 -0.55 6.66 -20.97
C ILE A 646 0.25 6.19 -22.18
N HIS A 647 0.08 4.91 -22.54
CA HIS A 647 0.63 4.25 -23.73
C HIS A 647 -0.53 3.71 -24.59
N GLN A 648 -0.32 3.53 -25.90
CA GLN A 648 -1.34 3.11 -26.89
C GLN A 648 -2.48 4.11 -27.12
N ALA A 649 -3.45 3.72 -27.96
CA ALA A 649 -4.65 4.47 -28.32
C ALA A 649 -5.90 3.87 -27.64
N GLY A 650 -7.00 4.62 -27.62
CA GLY A 650 -8.25 4.16 -27.02
C GLY A 650 -8.14 4.04 -25.50
N GLY A 651 -7.81 5.14 -24.81
CA GLY A 651 -7.64 5.10 -23.37
C GLY A 651 -7.48 6.48 -22.75
N SER A 652 -7.60 6.55 -21.43
CA SER A 652 -7.43 7.77 -20.65
C SER A 652 -6.74 7.51 -19.32
N VAL A 653 -6.09 8.55 -18.79
CA VAL A 653 -5.60 8.59 -17.41
C VAL A 653 -5.85 9.97 -16.83
N SER A 654 -6.23 10.03 -15.56
CA SER A 654 -6.45 11.26 -14.80
C SER A 654 -6.03 11.05 -13.35
N VAL A 655 -5.51 12.10 -12.71
CA VAL A 655 -5.21 12.16 -11.28
C VAL A 655 -5.35 13.60 -10.80
N VAL A 656 -5.56 13.81 -9.50
CA VAL A 656 -5.43 15.12 -8.84
C VAL A 656 -4.24 15.08 -7.89
N TRP A 657 -3.18 15.83 -8.19
CA TRP A 657 -2.06 16.03 -7.27
C TRP A 657 -2.47 17.04 -6.20
N LYS A 658 -2.38 16.63 -4.93
CA LYS A 658 -2.87 17.38 -3.77
C LYS A 658 -1.77 18.27 -3.18
N ARG A 659 -0.61 17.67 -2.92
CA ARG A 659 0.52 18.31 -2.24
C ARG A 659 1.83 17.65 -2.65
N LEU A 660 2.89 18.44 -2.77
CA LEU A 660 4.27 17.98 -2.89
C LEU A 660 5.06 18.55 -1.71
N ARG A 661 5.82 17.68 -1.03
CA ARG A 661 6.73 18.04 0.08
C ARG A 661 8.11 17.49 -0.22
N VAL A 662 9.13 18.30 0.04
CA VAL A 662 10.55 17.99 -0.16
C VAL A 662 11.30 18.49 1.06
N HIS A 663 11.97 17.58 1.76
CA HIS A 663 12.97 17.87 2.78
C HIS A 663 14.33 17.43 2.22
N ALA A 664 15.39 18.20 2.42
CA ALA A 664 16.73 17.83 1.99
C ALA A 664 17.83 18.50 2.82
N ALA A 665 19.07 18.02 2.67
CA ALA A 665 20.24 18.71 3.19
C ALA A 665 20.41 20.10 2.54
N GLY A 666 20.31 20.18 1.20
CA GLY A 666 20.36 21.43 0.46
C GLY A 666 19.37 21.49 -0.70
N LEU A 667 18.54 22.55 -0.74
CA LEU A 667 17.67 22.90 -1.87
C LEU A 667 18.11 24.21 -2.52
N SER A 668 18.04 24.29 -3.85
CA SER A 668 18.26 25.52 -4.62
C SER A 668 17.37 25.57 -5.86
N GLY A 669 17.25 26.75 -6.48
CA GLY A 669 16.46 26.97 -7.69
C GLY A 669 15.21 27.85 -7.49
N PRO A 670 14.51 28.23 -8.58
CA PRO A 670 13.43 29.21 -8.55
C PRO A 670 12.30 28.93 -7.57
N ALA A 671 11.97 27.66 -7.32
CA ALA A 671 10.84 27.32 -6.45
C ALA A 671 11.07 27.62 -4.95
N VAL A 672 12.33 27.86 -4.55
CA VAL A 672 12.72 28.38 -3.22
C VAL A 672 13.32 29.78 -3.27
N GLY A 673 14.10 30.13 -4.31
CA GLY A 673 14.74 31.45 -4.45
C GLY A 673 13.86 32.55 -5.05
N GLY A 674 12.78 32.17 -5.76
CA GLY A 674 11.89 33.08 -6.48
C GLY A 674 12.40 33.41 -7.89
N ILE A 675 11.55 33.22 -8.91
CA ILE A 675 11.89 33.45 -10.32
C ILE A 675 12.41 34.88 -10.60
N SER A 676 11.87 35.88 -9.90
CA SER A 676 12.29 37.28 -10.03
C SER A 676 13.74 37.53 -9.58
N VAL A 677 14.27 36.72 -8.65
CA VAL A 677 15.66 36.81 -8.19
C VAL A 677 16.60 36.22 -9.23
N GLU A 678 16.28 35.04 -9.77
CA GLU A 678 17.02 34.43 -10.90
C GLU A 678 17.04 35.37 -12.12
N LEU A 679 15.91 35.98 -12.48
CA LEU A 679 15.84 36.93 -13.59
C LEU A 679 16.65 38.21 -13.33
N ALA A 680 16.66 38.72 -12.09
CA ALA A 680 17.49 39.85 -11.70
C ALA A 680 18.99 39.50 -11.75
N GLU A 681 19.36 38.30 -11.30
CA GLU A 681 20.74 37.80 -11.35
C GLU A 681 21.22 37.58 -12.79
N LEU A 682 20.43 36.91 -13.64
CA LEU A 682 20.73 36.72 -15.07
C LEU A 682 20.91 38.07 -15.79
N ASN A 683 20.11 39.08 -15.45
CA ASN A 683 20.24 40.45 -15.96
C ASN A 683 21.52 41.14 -15.46
N ALA A 684 21.81 41.08 -14.15
CA ALA A 684 23.02 41.67 -13.59
C ALA A 684 24.29 41.03 -14.18
N GLN A 685 24.29 39.70 -14.35
CA GLN A 685 25.38 38.96 -15.00
C GLN A 685 25.53 39.35 -16.48
N ARG A 686 24.44 39.49 -17.24
CA ARG A 686 24.46 40.00 -18.63
C ARG A 686 25.15 41.36 -18.71
N ASP A 687 24.82 42.25 -17.77
CA ASP A 687 25.34 43.62 -17.73
C ASP A 687 26.80 43.69 -17.21
N MET A 688 27.35 42.58 -16.72
CA MET A 688 28.77 42.38 -16.40
C MET A 688 29.57 41.67 -17.51
N LEU A 689 28.93 41.17 -18.58
CA LEU A 689 29.64 40.54 -19.70
C LEU A 689 30.39 41.61 -20.56
N PRO A 690 31.70 41.44 -20.82
CA PRO A 690 32.54 42.49 -21.40
C PRO A 690 32.34 42.70 -22.91
N VAL A 691 31.87 41.69 -23.66
CA VAL A 691 31.54 41.83 -25.08
C VAL A 691 30.06 42.18 -25.19
N VAL A 692 29.73 43.28 -25.88
CA VAL A 692 28.36 43.65 -26.23
C VAL A 692 28.28 43.97 -27.72
N LEU A 693 27.44 43.23 -28.45
CA LEU A 693 27.13 43.46 -29.86
C LEU A 693 25.64 43.67 -30.02
N GLN A 694 25.23 44.87 -30.44
CA GLN A 694 23.83 45.24 -30.59
C GLN A 694 23.54 45.83 -31.97
N GLN A 695 22.51 45.33 -32.65
CA GLN A 695 22.00 45.87 -33.91
C GLN A 695 20.55 46.34 -33.71
N ASP A 696 20.24 47.56 -34.13
CA ASP A 696 18.87 48.12 -34.15
C ASP A 696 18.39 48.22 -35.61
N PHE A 697 17.57 47.24 -36.01
CA PHE A 697 17.06 47.08 -37.37
C PHE A 697 16.05 48.15 -37.78
N ARG A 698 15.52 48.92 -36.83
CA ARG A 698 14.70 50.12 -37.11
C ARG A 698 15.54 51.30 -37.58
N ARG A 699 16.87 51.22 -37.43
CA ARG A 699 17.84 52.28 -37.78
C ARG A 699 18.75 51.89 -38.94
N GLN A 700 19.18 50.63 -39.02
CA GLN A 700 20.17 50.16 -39.99
C GLN A 700 19.90 48.72 -40.46
N PRO A 701 20.04 48.40 -41.76
CA PRO A 701 19.86 47.04 -42.26
C PRO A 701 20.91 46.08 -41.71
N PRO A 702 20.66 44.75 -41.74
CA PRO A 702 21.73 43.77 -41.58
C PRO A 702 22.78 43.95 -42.68
N THR A 703 24.03 44.24 -42.29
CA THR A 703 25.16 44.32 -43.23
C THR A 703 25.81 42.95 -43.45
N ALA A 704 26.42 42.73 -44.61
CA ALA A 704 27.04 41.45 -44.95
C ALA A 704 28.22 41.07 -44.02
N ASP A 705 28.93 42.05 -43.47
CA ASP A 705 30.05 41.82 -42.55
C ASP A 705 29.55 41.33 -41.18
N GLN A 706 28.40 41.83 -40.72
CA GLN A 706 27.80 41.45 -39.44
C GLN A 706 26.90 40.20 -39.55
N PHE A 707 26.18 40.02 -40.66
CA PHE A 707 25.15 39.00 -40.82
C PHE A 707 25.20 38.31 -42.19
N TYR A 708 25.09 36.98 -42.18
CA TYR A 708 24.70 36.19 -43.34
C TYR A 708 23.17 36.10 -43.39
N THR A 709 22.56 36.46 -44.52
CA THR A 709 21.10 36.47 -44.72
C THR A 709 20.66 35.46 -45.79
N TRP A 710 19.44 34.92 -45.68
CA TRP A 710 18.87 34.01 -46.68
C TRP A 710 17.37 34.18 -46.84
N SER A 711 16.87 33.98 -48.07
CA SER A 711 15.44 34.11 -48.47
C SER A 711 14.79 35.47 -48.13
N VAL A 712 15.56 36.54 -48.00
CA VAL A 712 15.12 37.87 -47.53
C VAL A 712 15.71 39.00 -48.36
N SER A 713 15.01 40.14 -48.42
CA SER A 713 15.59 41.42 -48.87
C SER A 713 16.07 42.21 -47.65
N THR A 714 17.30 42.72 -47.71
CA THR A 714 17.88 43.58 -46.67
C THR A 714 17.44 45.04 -46.75
N GLU A 715 16.70 45.42 -47.82
CA GLU A 715 16.30 46.81 -48.10
C GLU A 715 14.94 47.19 -47.47
N ARG A 716 14.14 46.20 -47.06
CA ARG A 716 12.79 46.40 -46.50
C ARG A 716 12.84 46.75 -45.00
N ILE A 717 13.12 48.01 -44.68
CA ILE A 717 13.02 48.56 -43.31
C ILE A 717 11.78 49.44 -43.19
N THR A 718 11.13 49.42 -42.03
CA THR A 718 10.19 50.47 -41.58
C THR A 718 10.57 50.96 -40.18
N GLU A 719 9.84 51.96 -39.67
CA GLU A 719 9.94 52.42 -38.27
C GLU A 719 9.81 51.31 -37.22
N ASN A 720 9.10 50.21 -37.57
CA ASN A 720 8.90 49.05 -36.70
C ASN A 720 10.00 47.99 -36.81
N GLY A 721 10.87 48.04 -37.83
CA GLY A 721 12.03 47.13 -37.95
C GLY A 721 12.34 46.66 -39.38
N TRP A 722 13.19 45.64 -39.46
CA TRP A 722 13.50 44.95 -40.72
C TRP A 722 12.42 43.90 -41.02
N VAL A 723 11.71 44.09 -42.13
CA VAL A 723 10.53 43.32 -42.52
C VAL A 723 10.94 42.01 -43.20
N VAL A 724 10.80 40.90 -42.49
CA VAL A 724 11.08 39.55 -43.01
C VAL A 724 9.77 38.83 -43.27
N ALA A 725 9.53 38.50 -44.55
CA ALA A 725 8.43 37.67 -45.00
C ALA A 725 8.94 36.26 -45.35
N ALA A 726 8.16 35.24 -45.01
CA ALA A 726 8.43 33.84 -45.35
C ALA A 726 7.22 33.23 -46.05
N ALA A 727 7.39 32.87 -47.33
CA ALA A 727 6.43 32.07 -48.07
C ALA A 727 6.33 30.64 -47.48
N GLY A 728 5.11 30.13 -47.35
CA GLY A 728 4.83 28.82 -46.80
C GLY A 728 5.15 27.70 -47.78
N SER A 729 5.70 26.60 -47.25
CA SER A 729 5.98 25.37 -48.00
C SER A 729 5.54 24.15 -47.19
N ASP A 730 5.22 23.06 -47.89
CA ASP A 730 4.99 21.76 -47.26
C ASP A 730 6.30 21.06 -46.85
N SER A 731 7.46 21.55 -47.31
CA SER A 731 8.79 21.21 -46.82
C SER A 731 9.33 22.28 -45.86
N TRP A 732 10.34 21.95 -45.04
CA TRP A 732 10.98 22.97 -44.20
C TRP A 732 11.76 23.97 -45.06
N THR A 733 11.42 25.25 -44.90
CA THR A 733 12.08 26.41 -45.52
C THR A 733 12.02 27.58 -44.55
N SER A 734 12.96 28.52 -44.61
CA SER A 734 12.95 29.69 -43.74
C SER A 734 13.53 30.93 -44.42
N ALA A 735 13.26 32.07 -43.79
CA ALA A 735 13.77 33.39 -44.16
C ALA A 735 14.35 34.07 -42.89
N GLY A 736 15.57 34.57 -42.95
CA GLY A 736 16.24 35.08 -41.75
C GLY A 736 17.70 35.49 -41.91
N ALA A 737 18.39 35.58 -40.77
CA ALA A 737 19.78 35.98 -40.67
C ALA A 737 20.56 35.19 -39.60
N ALA A 738 21.88 35.14 -39.76
CA ALA A 738 22.81 34.54 -38.83
C ALA A 738 24.01 35.47 -38.59
N ALA A 739 24.37 35.69 -37.32
CA ALA A 739 25.47 36.58 -36.97
C ALA A 739 26.83 35.97 -37.37
N GLN A 740 27.73 36.76 -37.94
CA GLN A 740 29.06 36.29 -38.34
C GLN A 740 30.03 36.13 -37.14
N THR A 741 29.67 36.64 -35.96
CA THR A 741 30.44 36.49 -34.71
C THR A 741 30.44 35.06 -34.17
N ALA A 742 31.58 34.60 -33.66
CA ALA A 742 31.68 33.45 -32.76
C ALA A 742 31.87 33.91 -31.31
N ILE A 743 31.21 33.27 -30.35
CA ILE A 743 31.29 33.63 -28.92
C ILE A 743 31.69 32.43 -28.05
N ASN A 744 32.33 32.69 -26.92
CA ASN A 744 32.77 31.69 -25.95
C ASN A 744 32.62 32.19 -24.51
N GLY A 745 32.59 31.26 -23.55
CA GLY A 745 32.28 31.54 -22.15
C GLY A 745 30.80 31.82 -21.93
N ASP A 746 30.46 32.55 -20.86
CA ASP A 746 29.08 32.92 -20.58
C ASP A 746 28.51 33.88 -21.63
N PHE A 747 27.21 33.79 -21.92
CA PHE A 747 26.56 34.61 -22.95
C PHE A 747 25.10 34.93 -22.67
N ASP A 748 24.60 35.97 -23.34
CA ASP A 748 23.20 36.36 -23.33
C ASP A 748 22.80 36.86 -24.72
N ILE A 749 21.96 36.09 -25.42
CA ILE A 749 21.48 36.41 -26.77
C ILE A 749 20.00 36.76 -26.66
N THR A 750 19.61 37.95 -27.09
CA THR A 750 18.21 38.42 -27.09
C THR A 750 17.82 38.93 -28.47
N VAL A 751 16.67 38.49 -28.98
CA VAL A 751 16.02 39.10 -30.16
C VAL A 751 14.66 39.69 -29.77
N ARG A 752 14.38 40.89 -30.27
CA ARG A 752 13.07 41.55 -30.24
C ARG A 752 12.48 41.61 -31.65
N PHE A 753 11.19 41.35 -31.78
CA PHE A 753 10.45 41.42 -33.02
C PHE A 753 8.96 41.72 -32.76
N ASP A 754 8.21 42.05 -33.81
CA ASP A 754 6.75 42.13 -33.74
C ASP A 754 6.11 41.32 -34.89
N PRO A 755 5.24 40.33 -34.61
CA PRO A 755 4.57 39.56 -35.66
C PRO A 755 3.47 40.39 -36.35
N ARG A 756 3.72 40.87 -37.58
CA ARG A 756 2.68 41.55 -38.38
C ARG A 756 1.57 40.60 -38.81
N GLN A 757 1.94 39.39 -39.22
CA GLN A 757 1.03 38.37 -39.72
C GLN A 757 1.67 37.00 -39.55
N LEU A 758 1.04 36.10 -38.79
CA LEU A 758 1.42 34.68 -38.76
C LEU A 758 0.28 33.88 -39.37
N ALA A 759 0.55 33.14 -40.44
CA ALA A 759 -0.47 32.30 -41.06
C ALA A 759 -0.69 31.01 -40.24
N LEU A 760 -1.94 30.71 -39.87
CA LEU A 760 -2.33 29.43 -39.29
C LEU A 760 -1.82 28.28 -40.18
N PRO A 761 -0.98 27.36 -39.67
CA PRO A 761 -0.34 26.35 -40.50
C PRO A 761 -1.33 25.33 -41.08
N ARG A 762 -0.90 24.53 -42.08
CA ARG A 762 -1.58 23.26 -42.41
C ARG A 762 -1.54 22.33 -41.18
N PRO A 763 -2.49 21.39 -41.03
CA PRO A 763 -2.30 20.25 -40.13
C PRO A 763 -0.92 19.59 -40.35
N ASP A 764 -0.30 19.15 -39.27
CA ASP A 764 1.05 18.56 -39.24
C ASP A 764 2.16 19.47 -39.82
N LYS A 765 1.95 20.79 -39.79
CA LYS A 765 2.95 21.85 -40.08
C LYS A 765 2.98 22.87 -38.93
N HIS A 766 3.99 23.75 -38.94
CA HIS A 766 4.18 24.78 -37.92
C HIS A 766 4.48 26.13 -38.56
N THR A 767 3.96 27.23 -38.00
CA THR A 767 4.38 28.59 -38.33
C THR A 767 5.14 29.14 -37.11
N GLN A 768 6.41 29.53 -37.29
CA GLN A 768 7.35 29.66 -36.19
C GLN A 768 8.38 30.79 -36.37
N VAL A 769 8.68 31.49 -35.27
CA VAL A 769 9.79 32.46 -35.17
C VAL A 769 10.85 31.89 -34.24
N TYR A 770 12.10 31.83 -34.70
CA TYR A 770 13.21 31.20 -33.99
C TYR A 770 14.23 32.23 -33.51
N LEU A 771 14.75 32.01 -32.29
CA LEU A 771 16.12 32.30 -31.89
C LEU A 771 16.85 30.97 -31.69
N GLN A 772 17.97 30.78 -32.40
CA GLN A 772 18.78 29.57 -32.35
C GLN A 772 20.23 29.91 -32.03
N ALA A 773 20.85 29.11 -31.16
CA ALA A 773 22.30 28.95 -31.07
C ALA A 773 22.67 27.49 -31.46
N GLU A 774 23.91 27.24 -31.89
CA GLU A 774 24.39 25.90 -32.26
C GLU A 774 25.83 25.71 -31.78
N GLY A 775 26.09 24.62 -31.07
CA GLY A 775 27.37 24.33 -30.45
C GLY A 775 28.47 23.90 -31.43
N SER A 776 29.71 23.98 -30.95
CA SER A 776 30.90 23.40 -31.62
C SER A 776 31.20 21.95 -31.18
N ASP A 777 30.25 21.30 -30.50
CA ASP A 777 30.33 19.89 -30.14
C ASP A 777 30.21 18.95 -31.37
N PRO A 778 30.75 17.71 -31.32
CA PRO A 778 30.64 16.74 -32.42
C PRO A 778 29.21 16.34 -32.82
N ASN A 779 28.22 16.64 -31.98
CA ASN A 779 26.80 16.40 -32.23
C ASN A 779 26.06 17.65 -32.75
N GLN A 780 26.76 18.78 -32.93
CA GLN A 780 26.21 20.06 -33.38
C GLN A 780 24.91 20.42 -32.64
N THR A 781 24.96 20.43 -31.31
CA THR A 781 23.79 20.59 -30.45
C THR A 781 23.17 21.96 -30.68
N GLN A 782 21.89 22.01 -31.09
CA GLN A 782 21.18 23.28 -31.31
C GLN A 782 20.32 23.63 -30.11
N LEU A 783 20.31 24.90 -29.74
CA LEU A 783 19.55 25.48 -28.63
C LEU A 783 18.54 26.45 -29.24
N ASN A 784 17.27 26.05 -29.34
CA ASN A 784 16.21 26.81 -30.01
C ASN A 784 15.20 27.35 -28.98
N SER A 785 15.06 28.68 -28.91
CA SER A 785 13.91 29.36 -28.27
C SER A 785 12.97 29.83 -29.39
N ILE A 786 11.70 29.44 -29.35
CA ILE A 786 10.80 29.46 -30.51
C ILE A 786 9.41 30.01 -30.13
N LEU A 787 8.88 31.00 -30.87
CA LEU A 787 7.44 31.26 -30.93
C LEU A 787 6.83 30.25 -31.90
N SER A 788 5.91 29.41 -31.46
CA SER A 788 5.10 28.55 -32.35
C SER A 788 3.64 29.01 -32.37
N LEU A 789 3.08 29.19 -33.57
CA LEU A 789 1.63 29.27 -33.78
C LEU A 789 1.12 27.87 -34.14
N LEU A 790 0.17 27.36 -33.35
CA LEU A 790 -0.44 26.05 -33.53
C LEU A 790 -1.64 26.09 -34.50
N PRO A 791 -2.07 24.95 -35.08
CA PRO A 791 -3.18 24.91 -36.04
C PRO A 791 -4.55 25.36 -35.50
N ASP A 792 -4.74 25.35 -34.18
CA ASP A 792 -5.92 25.84 -33.47
C ASP A 792 -5.84 27.34 -33.11
N GLY A 793 -4.70 27.97 -33.36
CA GLY A 793 -4.45 29.40 -33.11
C GLY A 793 -3.76 29.70 -31.77
N GLU A 794 -3.41 28.70 -30.95
CA GLU A 794 -2.63 28.95 -29.74
C GLU A 794 -1.20 29.42 -30.09
N VAL A 795 -0.71 30.43 -29.37
CA VAL A 795 0.67 30.92 -29.46
C VAL A 795 1.46 30.39 -28.25
N VAL A 796 2.53 29.64 -28.54
CA VAL A 796 3.32 28.91 -27.52
C VAL A 796 4.80 29.24 -27.67
N ALA A 797 5.40 29.83 -26.64
CA ALA A 797 6.84 29.87 -26.50
C ALA A 797 7.37 28.47 -26.17
N THR A 798 8.34 27.99 -26.94
CA THR A 798 8.85 26.61 -26.89
C THR A 798 10.38 26.64 -26.81
N ALA A 799 10.92 25.91 -25.83
CA ALA A 799 12.33 25.60 -25.75
C ALA A 799 12.55 24.20 -26.35
N GLN A 800 13.48 24.08 -27.29
CA GLN A 800 13.76 22.85 -28.01
C GLN A 800 15.27 22.70 -28.21
N VAL A 801 15.77 21.46 -28.10
CA VAL A 801 17.17 21.14 -28.37
C VAL A 801 17.25 20.14 -29.52
N ARG A 802 18.20 20.33 -30.44
CA ARG A 802 18.57 19.28 -31.41
C ARG A 802 19.74 18.48 -30.86
N GLU A 803 19.54 17.18 -30.73
CA GLU A 803 20.55 16.20 -30.32
C GLU A 803 20.78 15.19 -31.45
N ARG A 804 21.86 14.42 -31.36
CA ARG A 804 22.24 13.39 -32.32
C ARG A 804 22.11 12.01 -31.70
N GLY A 805 21.43 11.09 -32.39
CA GLY A 805 21.19 9.72 -31.95
C GLY A 805 22.30 8.74 -32.32
N GLU A 806 22.16 7.51 -31.84
CA GLU A 806 23.19 6.45 -31.91
C GLU A 806 23.54 6.03 -33.34
N GLN A 807 22.60 6.14 -34.30
CA GLN A 807 22.84 5.83 -35.71
C GLN A 807 23.28 7.08 -36.51
N GLY A 808 23.50 8.20 -35.83
CA GLY A 808 24.01 9.46 -36.36
C GLY A 808 22.95 10.44 -36.87
N GLU A 809 21.66 10.09 -36.75
CA GLU A 809 20.49 10.90 -37.07
C GLU A 809 20.30 12.08 -36.10
N TYR A 810 19.56 13.11 -36.52
CA TYR A 810 19.21 14.26 -35.67
C TYR A 810 17.75 14.19 -35.22
N TYR A 811 17.52 14.36 -33.92
CA TYR A 811 16.17 14.51 -33.37
C TYR A 811 16.00 15.86 -32.67
N TYR A 812 14.86 16.49 -32.89
CA TYR A 812 14.49 17.78 -32.27
C TYR A 812 13.58 17.51 -31.07
N ARG A 813 14.11 17.72 -29.87
CA ARG A 813 13.45 17.42 -28.60
C ARG A 813 12.95 18.70 -27.93
N PRO A 814 11.64 18.95 -27.86
CA PRO A 814 11.11 19.98 -26.97
C PRO A 814 11.48 19.66 -25.52
N ILE A 815 11.88 20.68 -24.76
CA ILE A 815 12.28 20.59 -23.35
C ILE A 815 11.38 21.41 -22.42
N GLY A 816 10.65 22.40 -22.95
CA GLY A 816 9.59 23.11 -22.23
C GLY A 816 8.67 23.89 -23.18
N HIS A 817 7.45 24.14 -22.72
CA HIS A 817 6.42 24.89 -23.45
C HIS A 817 5.69 25.86 -22.51
N LEU A 818 5.35 27.03 -23.02
CA LEU A 818 4.69 28.11 -22.30
C LEU A 818 3.67 28.79 -23.24
N GLY A 819 2.38 28.60 -22.97
CA GLY A 819 1.31 29.30 -23.71
C GLY A 819 1.31 30.79 -23.35
N MET A 820 1.29 31.67 -24.35
CA MET A 820 1.38 33.12 -24.17
C MET A 820 0.41 33.83 -25.13
N PRO A 821 -0.22 34.97 -24.74
CA PRO A 821 -1.16 35.69 -25.63
C PRO A 821 -0.46 36.25 -26.89
N THR A 822 0.84 36.48 -26.81
CA THR A 822 1.75 36.79 -27.91
C THR A 822 3.19 36.58 -27.42
N VAL A 823 4.17 36.58 -28.32
CA VAL A 823 5.61 36.60 -28.01
C VAL A 823 6.29 37.62 -28.92
N LYS A 824 7.02 38.57 -28.32
CA LYS A 824 7.76 39.63 -29.02
C LYS A 824 9.26 39.62 -28.71
N ARG A 825 9.67 38.92 -27.66
CA ARG A 825 11.08 38.74 -27.28
C ARG A 825 11.39 37.26 -27.07
N LEU A 826 12.51 36.80 -27.60
CA LEU A 826 13.09 35.47 -27.36
C LEU A 826 14.54 35.66 -26.88
N ARG A 827 14.96 34.89 -25.88
CA ARG A 827 16.27 35.02 -25.23
C ARG A 827 16.86 33.66 -24.86
N LEU A 828 18.20 33.57 -24.96
CA LEU A 828 19.02 32.43 -24.53
C LEU A 828 20.16 32.98 -23.65
N ALA A 829 20.25 32.54 -22.39
CA ALA A 829 21.31 32.96 -21.47
C ALA A 829 22.07 31.74 -20.93
N ARG A 830 23.39 31.66 -21.16
CA ARG A 830 24.27 30.62 -20.58
C ARG A 830 25.02 31.17 -19.37
N ARG A 831 24.99 30.42 -18.26
CA ARG A 831 25.83 30.61 -17.09
C ARG A 831 26.49 29.28 -16.70
N GLY A 832 27.81 29.18 -16.84
CA GLY A 832 28.52 27.91 -16.73
C GLY A 832 28.04 26.90 -17.77
N SER A 833 27.51 25.76 -17.31
CA SER A 833 26.89 24.74 -18.16
C SER A 833 25.38 24.89 -18.33
N THR A 834 24.70 25.73 -17.56
CA THR A 834 23.24 25.87 -17.63
C THR A 834 22.84 26.94 -18.65
N VAL A 835 21.95 26.59 -19.59
CA VAL A 835 21.31 27.52 -20.53
C VAL A 835 19.84 27.71 -20.14
N ALA A 836 19.46 28.94 -19.82
CA ALA A 836 18.07 29.34 -19.63
C ALA A 836 17.47 29.82 -20.98
N PHE A 837 16.27 29.33 -21.28
CA PHE A 837 15.47 29.69 -22.45
C PHE A 837 14.34 30.60 -21.98
N LEU A 838 14.23 31.82 -22.52
CA LEU A 838 13.25 32.80 -22.05
C LEU A 838 12.46 33.43 -23.20
N ALA A 839 11.25 33.90 -22.89
CA ALA A 839 10.39 34.66 -23.79
C ALA A 839 9.64 35.77 -23.04
N ALA A 840 9.19 36.80 -23.76
CA ALA A 840 8.25 37.80 -23.24
C ALA A 840 7.19 38.17 -24.28
N SER A 841 5.96 38.40 -23.80
CA SER A 841 4.85 38.88 -24.66
C SER A 841 5.01 40.33 -25.10
N GLU A 842 5.69 41.17 -24.30
CA GLU A 842 5.94 42.57 -24.66
C GLU A 842 7.42 42.89 -24.68
N ASN A 843 7.81 43.77 -25.60
CA ASN A 843 9.22 44.09 -25.88
C ASN A 843 9.99 44.62 -24.66
N ASP A 844 9.29 45.27 -23.72
CA ASP A 844 9.81 45.75 -22.44
C ASP A 844 9.08 45.16 -21.22
N GLY A 845 8.30 44.09 -21.43
CA GLY A 845 7.71 43.29 -20.34
C GLY A 845 8.76 42.40 -19.65
N PRO A 846 8.39 41.71 -18.55
CA PRO A 846 9.26 40.74 -17.90
C PRO A 846 9.52 39.52 -18.80
N ASP A 847 10.73 38.94 -18.72
CA ASP A 847 11.00 37.61 -19.27
C ASP A 847 10.29 36.55 -18.42
N GLN A 848 9.85 35.46 -19.06
CA GLN A 848 9.41 34.23 -18.43
C GLN A 848 10.32 33.09 -18.89
N VAL A 849 10.74 32.21 -17.98
CA VAL A 849 11.60 31.06 -18.31
C VAL A 849 10.76 29.92 -18.86
N ILE A 850 11.09 29.47 -20.07
CA ILE A 850 10.42 28.36 -20.76
C ILE A 850 11.00 27.02 -20.32
N ALA A 851 12.34 26.94 -20.19
CA ALA A 851 13.09 25.76 -19.76
C ALA A 851 14.53 26.11 -19.36
N ARG A 852 15.22 25.16 -18.72
CA ARG A 852 16.68 25.13 -18.54
C ARG A 852 17.25 23.87 -19.21
N TYR A 853 18.51 23.93 -19.62
CA TYR A 853 19.22 22.81 -20.24
C TYR A 853 20.70 22.82 -19.89
N GLU A 854 21.28 21.65 -19.62
CA GLU A 854 22.72 21.50 -19.44
C GLU A 854 23.40 21.35 -20.79
N PHE A 855 24.15 22.37 -21.20
CA PHE A 855 24.96 22.43 -22.41
C PHE A 855 26.43 22.63 -22.03
N ASN A 856 27.33 21.93 -22.70
CA ASN A 856 28.76 22.04 -22.40
C ASN A 856 29.28 23.49 -22.62
N ALA A 857 30.37 23.85 -21.93
CA ALA A 857 30.94 25.20 -21.97
C ALA A 857 31.67 25.55 -23.29
N LEU A 858 31.34 24.87 -24.40
CA LEU A 858 32.01 25.05 -25.69
C LEU A 858 31.62 26.38 -26.38
N PRO A 859 32.44 26.87 -27.33
CA PRO A 859 32.09 28.03 -28.16
C PRO A 859 30.86 27.82 -29.04
N ILE A 860 30.16 28.91 -29.36
CA ILE A 860 29.22 29.02 -30.47
C ILE A 860 29.99 29.60 -31.67
N PRO A 861 30.20 28.86 -32.78
CA PRO A 861 31.01 29.28 -33.91
C PRO A 861 30.32 30.33 -34.82
N PRO A 862 31.02 30.89 -35.84
CA PRO A 862 30.43 31.86 -36.76
C PRO A 862 29.17 31.32 -37.46
N ARG A 863 28.15 32.16 -37.64
CA ARG A 863 26.86 31.80 -38.26
C ARG A 863 26.04 30.75 -37.52
N SER A 864 26.39 30.43 -36.26
CA SER A 864 25.59 29.53 -35.40
C SER A 864 24.59 30.25 -34.49
N ILE A 865 24.70 31.57 -34.31
CA ILE A 865 23.61 32.39 -33.77
C ILE A 865 22.69 32.77 -34.94
N ARG A 866 21.45 32.29 -34.95
CA ARG A 866 20.50 32.42 -36.08
C ARG A 866 19.14 32.91 -35.58
N PHE A 867 18.49 33.78 -36.35
CA PHE A 867 17.12 34.20 -36.10
C PHE A 867 16.33 34.25 -37.41
N MET A 868 15.17 33.60 -37.42
CA MET A 868 14.47 33.24 -38.68
C MET A 868 12.98 33.00 -38.49
N LEU A 869 12.25 33.08 -39.60
CA LEU A 869 10.82 32.81 -39.72
C LEU A 869 10.59 31.58 -40.62
N HIS A 870 9.69 30.69 -40.20
CA HIS A 870 9.16 29.55 -40.97
C HIS A 870 7.63 29.66 -41.05
N THR A 871 7.04 29.33 -42.21
CA THR A 871 5.59 29.34 -42.44
C THR A 871 5.11 27.95 -42.86
N GLY A 872 4.14 27.40 -42.12
CA GLY A 872 3.73 26.00 -42.25
C GLY A 872 2.72 25.72 -43.35
N GLY A 873 3.21 25.26 -44.50
CA GLY A 873 2.38 24.71 -45.58
C GLY A 873 2.13 25.67 -46.75
N GLU A 874 2.09 25.09 -47.95
CA GLU A 874 2.05 25.80 -49.23
C GLU A 874 0.86 26.77 -49.39
N GLY A 875 1.11 27.88 -50.08
CA GLY A 875 0.12 28.93 -50.40
C GLY A 875 -0.11 29.96 -49.30
N ARG A 876 0.74 29.98 -48.26
CA ARG A 876 0.71 30.93 -47.14
C ARG A 876 1.85 31.94 -47.21
N GLU A 877 1.74 33.00 -46.42
CA GLU A 877 2.85 33.89 -46.08
C GLU A 877 2.70 34.33 -44.62
N SER A 878 3.83 34.43 -43.92
CA SER A 878 3.93 35.10 -42.61
C SER A 878 4.96 36.22 -42.70
N VAL A 879 4.82 37.26 -41.88
CA VAL A 879 5.65 38.45 -41.87
C VAL A 879 5.93 38.88 -40.43
N VAL A 880 7.20 39.14 -40.11
CA VAL A 880 7.65 39.69 -38.83
C VAL A 880 8.55 40.90 -39.04
N ASP A 881 8.49 41.86 -38.11
CA ASP A 881 9.43 42.97 -38.05
C ASP A 881 10.50 42.64 -37.01
N TRP A 882 11.74 42.38 -37.45
CA TRP A 882 12.86 42.26 -36.51
C TRP A 882 13.25 43.64 -36.02
N GLN A 883 13.25 43.87 -34.71
CA GLN A 883 13.53 45.16 -34.09
C GLN A 883 15.00 45.28 -33.69
N THR A 884 15.48 44.34 -32.88
CA THR A 884 16.86 44.33 -32.38
C THR A 884 17.37 42.92 -32.17
N ILE A 885 18.66 42.69 -32.41
CA ILE A 885 19.43 41.61 -31.78
C ILE A 885 20.48 42.21 -30.85
N SER A 886 20.62 41.64 -29.66
CA SER A 886 21.75 41.87 -28.75
C SER A 886 22.43 40.55 -28.44
N VAL A 887 23.75 40.55 -28.43
CA VAL A 887 24.61 39.44 -27.99
C VAL A 887 25.60 40.01 -26.98
N HIS A 888 25.43 39.62 -25.72
CA HIS A 888 26.42 39.81 -24.67
C HIS A 888 27.24 38.53 -24.53
N ALA A 889 28.56 38.61 -24.35
CA ALA A 889 29.41 37.45 -24.19
C ALA A 889 30.66 37.73 -23.35
N GLU A 890 31.24 36.66 -22.80
CA GLU A 890 32.52 36.71 -22.10
C GLU A 890 33.69 36.91 -23.09
N ASN A 891 33.70 36.18 -24.21
CA ASN A 891 34.77 36.20 -25.21
C ASN A 891 34.26 36.06 -26.66
N VAL A 892 35.06 36.52 -27.62
CA VAL A 892 34.88 36.28 -29.08
C VAL A 892 36.05 35.44 -29.60
N VAL A 893 35.77 34.46 -30.47
CA VAL A 893 36.77 33.46 -30.91
C VAL A 893 37.12 33.59 -32.39
N GLY A 894 38.41 33.70 -32.70
CA GLY A 894 38.94 33.54 -34.07
C GLY A 894 39.00 32.06 -34.46
N ALA A 895 38.50 31.70 -35.65
CA ALA A 895 38.27 30.31 -36.03
C ALA A 895 39.47 29.63 -36.72
N ALA A 896 40.10 28.65 -36.06
CA ALA A 896 40.82 27.53 -36.70
C ALA A 896 41.18 26.41 -35.71
N GLY A 897 41.09 25.15 -36.14
CA GLY A 897 41.92 24.05 -35.61
C GLY A 897 41.26 23.03 -34.66
N ALA A 898 40.69 21.97 -35.23
CA ALA A 898 40.50 20.68 -34.55
C ALA A 898 40.86 19.55 -35.52
N GLY A 899 41.63 18.57 -35.05
CA GLY A 899 42.10 17.43 -35.85
C GLY A 899 41.95 16.12 -35.10
N ALA A 900 41.59 15.05 -35.80
CA ALA A 900 41.26 13.75 -35.22
C ALA A 900 42.25 12.66 -35.69
N THR A 901 42.43 11.65 -34.85
CA THR A 901 43.13 10.39 -35.13
C THR A 901 42.35 9.23 -34.52
N GLY A 902 42.20 8.12 -35.24
CA GLY A 902 41.57 6.88 -34.75
C GLY A 902 42.12 5.65 -35.48
N GLU A 903 41.79 4.44 -35.03
CA GLU A 903 42.27 3.16 -35.60
C GLU A 903 41.34 1.96 -35.27
N SER A 904 41.61 0.74 -35.78
CA SER A 904 40.73 -0.46 -35.72
C SER A 904 41.51 -1.78 -36.04
N ALA A 905 41.00 -3.03 -36.00
CA ALA A 905 39.63 -3.59 -35.81
C ALA A 905 39.64 -4.84 -34.85
N THR A 906 39.15 -6.09 -35.09
CA THR A 906 38.61 -6.82 -36.26
C THR A 906 37.80 -8.09 -35.88
N SER A 907 36.77 -8.44 -36.67
CA SER A 907 36.24 -9.79 -37.00
C SER A 907 35.77 -10.86 -35.96
N GLN A 908 34.50 -11.24 -36.16
CA GLN A 908 33.66 -12.43 -35.87
C GLN A 908 34.14 -13.83 -36.43
N PRO A 909 33.41 -14.99 -36.27
CA PRO A 909 32.62 -15.56 -35.14
C PRO A 909 32.73 -17.14 -34.99
N PRO A 910 31.68 -18.04 -34.82
CA PRO A 910 31.79 -19.34 -34.08
C PRO A 910 31.44 -20.56 -35.02
N PRO A 911 30.72 -21.69 -34.68
CA PRO A 911 30.25 -22.32 -33.42
C PRO A 911 30.44 -23.87 -33.33
N GLY A 912 29.75 -24.57 -32.42
CA GLY A 912 29.61 -26.06 -32.38
C GLY A 912 28.50 -26.56 -31.43
N THR A 913 27.88 -27.73 -31.73
CA THR A 913 26.69 -28.26 -31.01
C THR A 913 26.71 -29.79 -30.82
N MET A 914 25.98 -30.32 -29.82
CA MET A 914 25.41 -31.68 -29.82
C MET A 914 24.21 -31.81 -28.85
N GLN A 915 23.46 -32.92 -28.93
CA GLN A 915 22.14 -33.13 -28.28
C GLN A 915 22.01 -34.57 -27.66
N PRO A 916 20.84 -35.04 -27.12
CA PRO A 916 20.83 -35.78 -25.85
C PRO A 916 20.49 -37.28 -25.96
N GLY A 917 20.47 -37.97 -24.81
CA GLY A 917 19.95 -39.33 -24.64
C GLY A 917 18.95 -39.46 -23.47
N GLN A 918 18.02 -40.42 -23.57
CA GLN A 918 17.06 -40.79 -22.51
C GLN A 918 17.25 -42.30 -22.11
N PRO A 919 16.30 -43.03 -21.48
CA PRO A 919 16.46 -43.40 -20.08
C PRO A 919 16.40 -44.93 -19.82
N VAL A 920 16.59 -45.34 -18.56
CA VAL A 920 16.38 -46.73 -18.11
C VAL A 920 15.37 -46.77 -16.95
N ARG A 921 14.53 -47.80 -16.89
CA ARG A 921 13.47 -48.00 -15.88
C ARG A 921 13.91 -48.92 -14.73
N PRO A 922 13.28 -48.83 -13.54
CA PRO A 922 13.72 -49.51 -12.32
C PRO A 922 13.22 -50.96 -12.18
N VAL A 923 13.82 -51.67 -11.22
CA VAL A 923 13.39 -52.97 -10.66
C VAL A 923 12.67 -52.73 -9.32
N PRO A 924 11.60 -53.47 -8.96
CA PRO A 924 10.79 -53.18 -7.77
C PRO A 924 11.23 -53.95 -6.51
N GLU A 925 11.07 -53.33 -5.33
CA GLU A 925 11.12 -54.01 -4.03
C GLU A 925 10.01 -53.55 -3.08
N LYS A 926 9.41 -54.55 -2.40
CA LYS A 926 8.59 -54.60 -1.16
C LYS A 926 7.55 -53.52 -0.81
N GLY A 927 6.49 -53.97 -0.13
CA GLY A 927 5.31 -53.16 0.17
C GLY A 927 5.51 -52.21 1.35
N LEU A 928 5.22 -50.92 1.15
CA LEU A 928 5.32 -49.87 2.18
C LEU A 928 4.60 -50.21 3.50
N LEU A 929 3.50 -50.97 3.45
CA LEU A 929 2.74 -51.39 4.63
C LEU A 929 3.51 -52.37 5.54
N GLU A 930 4.32 -53.26 4.96
CA GLU A 930 5.12 -54.22 5.75
C GLU A 930 6.15 -53.46 6.60
N SER A 931 6.83 -52.47 6.00
CA SER A 931 7.79 -51.59 6.68
C SER A 931 7.15 -50.59 7.67
N ILE A 932 5.84 -50.33 7.58
CA ILE A 932 5.13 -49.45 8.53
C ILE A 932 4.81 -50.19 9.84
N PHE A 933 4.41 -51.46 9.79
CA PHE A 933 4.05 -52.20 11.00
C PHE A 933 5.27 -52.51 11.90
N ASP A 934 6.45 -52.73 11.32
CA ASP A 934 7.69 -52.91 12.09
C ASP A 934 8.25 -51.61 12.70
N LEU A 935 7.66 -50.44 12.42
CA LEU A 935 8.01 -49.14 13.05
C LEU A 935 7.09 -48.75 14.22
N PHE A 936 6.01 -49.51 14.45
CA PHE A 936 5.09 -49.35 15.58
C PHE A 936 5.15 -50.52 16.58
N ARG A 937 6.28 -51.24 16.57
CA ARG A 937 6.74 -52.18 17.60
C ARG A 937 7.94 -51.60 18.33
#